data_AF-A0A9J5WEV4-F1
#
_entry.id   AF-A0A9J5WEV4-F1
#
_cell.length_a   1.000
_cell.length_b   1.000
_cell.length_c   1.000
_cell.angle_alpha   90.00
_cell.angle_beta   90.00
_cell.angle_gamma   90.00
#
_symmetry.space_group_name_H-M   'P 1'
#
loop_
_entity.id
_entity.type
_entity.pdbx_description
1 polymer ?
#
loop_
_entity_poly.entity_id
_entity_poly.type
_entity_poly.pdbx_seq_one_letter_code
_entity_poly.pdbx_strand_id
1 'polypeptide(L)'
;MDPTVLAIGVQPIILVSQPRFIFTCVECYIMERLAKGVTGIAGFGYNSTISIPNQLALLDSRFTRKFGKEVPLNKTLLFVNEQGNGGTRISTTTPFTILDTSIYETVKTAFIKALPKNVTMVDSPTKRFGACFSSKNIRSTNVGPDVPVIDFVFHKPSAFWRIYGTNSVVQVNKEVMCLAFVGQDQSLAPSIVIGGHQLEENLLIIFDFPHKKIEGSNKPVINWQLCIILIIANMLTFKLSSSTNIYTFILLFLLLLNISLCSSIVLPTTLILPVTKDSSTLQYITVIGQRTPLIPVNFTVHLGGESLVVDCESGYTSSTYKPARCKSKQCSFAKVKFDACGDYCLTKPKPGCNNNTCHTLVGNPVITTYTFGAELAEDVLAIGTSPIVLVSQPKFIFTCVESYIMKHLAKGVTGIAGFGHNSTISIPNQLASLDSKFTRKFGICLSSSTRSSGVIFMGSSPYYVYNPMIDISKNLVYTPLVGNPMDWLTPMEYHVNVSSIRIAGKDVPLNKTLLSINDQGHGGTRISTTIPFTILHTSIYEAVKTAFINALPENVTMVDPPMKRFGACFSSKNIRITNVGPDVPVIDFVFHKKSAFWRIYGGNSVVQVSKDVMCLAFVGVDQTWEPSIVIGGYQLEENLLVFDLPHKKIGFSSSLKLQQTSCSKYDHTSKS
;
A
#
# COMPACT_ATOMS: atom_id res chain seq x y z
N MET A 1 -44.23 -20.91 27.12
CA MET A 1 -44.32 -19.57 27.73
C MET A 1 -43.28 -18.71 27.02
N ASP A 2 -43.55 -17.42 26.79
CA ASP A 2 -42.49 -16.52 26.30
C ASP A 2 -41.42 -16.38 27.39
N PRO A 3 -40.11 -16.39 27.05
CA PRO A 3 -39.07 -15.99 27.99
C PRO A 3 -39.23 -14.49 28.32
N THR A 4 -38.96 -14.11 29.56
CA THR A 4 -39.02 -12.69 29.96
C THR A 4 -37.94 -11.89 29.24
N VAL A 5 -38.36 -10.97 28.37
CA VAL A 5 -37.47 -10.04 27.67
C VAL A 5 -37.21 -8.80 28.53
N LEU A 6 -36.00 -8.26 28.47
CA LEU A 6 -35.56 -7.04 29.13
C LEU A 6 -34.96 -6.08 28.10
N ALA A 7 -35.43 -4.83 28.05
CA ALA A 7 -34.99 -3.85 27.04
C ALA A 7 -34.05 -2.78 27.63
N ILE A 8 -32.90 -2.58 26.96
CA ILE A 8 -31.82 -1.64 27.30
C ILE A 8 -31.71 -0.61 26.18
N GLY A 9 -31.89 0.69 26.48
CA GLY A 9 -31.78 1.76 25.47
C GLY A 9 -30.32 2.06 25.05
N VAL A 10 -30.10 2.34 23.76
CA VAL A 10 -28.77 2.54 23.15
C VAL A 10 -28.81 3.66 22.08
N GLN A 11 -27.72 4.41 21.93
CA GLN A 11 -27.60 5.50 20.94
C GLN A 11 -27.01 5.04 19.57
N PRO A 12 -27.05 5.90 18.53
CA PRO A 12 -26.33 5.67 17.28
C PRO A 12 -24.82 5.63 17.49
N ILE A 13 -24.12 4.78 16.74
CA ILE A 13 -22.66 4.62 16.83
C ILE A 13 -21.98 5.81 16.11
N ILE A 14 -21.06 6.49 16.79
CA ILE A 14 -20.30 7.61 16.21
C ILE A 14 -19.08 7.11 15.43
N LEU A 15 -18.95 7.55 14.17
CA LEU A 15 -17.82 7.29 13.28
C LEU A 15 -17.39 8.59 12.58
N VAL A 16 -16.07 8.84 12.47
CA VAL A 16 -15.48 10.17 12.24
C VAL A 16 -14.62 10.18 10.97
N SER A 17 -14.92 11.06 10.00
CA SER A 17 -14.21 11.29 8.72
C SER A 17 -14.84 12.46 7.93
N GLN A 18 -14.15 13.09 6.96
CA GLN A 18 -14.64 14.09 5.97
C GLN A 18 -13.62 14.18 4.80
N PRO A 19 -13.94 14.62 3.56
CA PRO A 19 -14.49 13.70 2.56
C PRO A 19 -13.73 13.65 1.22
N ARG A 20 -13.77 12.48 0.55
CA ARG A 20 -14.19 12.28 -0.88
C ARG A 20 -13.83 10.85 -1.35
N PHE A 21 -14.88 10.05 -1.54
CA PHE A 21 -15.03 8.68 -2.10
C PHE A 21 -13.96 8.19 -3.11
N ILE A 22 -13.75 6.88 -3.35
CA ILE A 22 -14.73 5.76 -3.46
C ILE A 22 -14.11 4.40 -3.03
N PHE A 23 -14.74 3.63 -2.11
CA PHE A 23 -14.45 2.22 -1.72
C PHE A 23 -15.45 1.75 -0.61
N THR A 24 -15.86 0.47 -0.38
CA THR A 24 -16.07 -0.76 -1.22
C THR A 24 -16.98 -1.78 -0.47
N CYS A 25 -17.37 -2.88 -1.14
CA CYS A 25 -17.72 -4.24 -0.65
C CYS A 25 -18.54 -4.50 0.65
N VAL A 26 -19.59 -5.31 0.49
CA VAL A 26 -20.28 -6.19 1.47
C VAL A 26 -20.76 -7.56 0.63
N GLU A 27 -20.24 -9.84 0.72
CA GLU A 27 -20.33 -11.23 0.13
C GLU A 27 -21.13 -12.21 1.04
N CYS A 28 -22.25 -11.74 1.61
CA CYS A 28 -22.90 -12.35 2.76
C CYS A 28 -24.00 -13.34 2.38
N TYR A 29 -23.80 -14.59 2.78
CA TYR A 29 -24.81 -15.65 2.79
C TYR A 29 -24.64 -16.85 1.65
N ILE A 30 -24.48 -18.23 1.43
CA ILE A 30 -24.20 -19.73 1.77
C ILE A 30 -25.20 -20.84 2.34
N MET A 31 -25.84 -21.67 1.49
CA MET A 31 -26.44 -23.03 1.74
C MET A 31 -27.45 -23.29 2.90
N GLU A 32 -28.70 -23.68 2.59
CA GLU A 32 -29.27 -24.99 3.03
C GLU A 32 -30.69 -25.32 2.52
N ARG A 33 -30.95 -26.59 2.18
CA ARG A 33 -31.81 -27.53 2.96
C ARG A 33 -31.90 -28.91 2.28
N LEU A 34 -31.36 -29.94 2.93
CA LEU A 34 -31.78 -31.34 2.75
C LEU A 34 -32.15 -31.92 4.12
N ALA A 35 -33.44 -32.14 4.36
CA ALA A 35 -34.00 -32.93 5.46
C ALA A 35 -33.48 -32.64 6.90
N LYS A 36 -33.95 -31.52 7.48
CA LYS A 36 -33.72 -31.00 8.86
C LYS A 36 -32.39 -30.23 8.97
N GLY A 37 -32.44 -29.07 9.64
CA GLY A 37 -31.72 -27.88 9.16
C GLY A 37 -32.67 -27.08 8.23
N VAL A 38 -32.83 -25.75 8.26
CA VAL A 38 -32.02 -24.59 8.73
C VAL A 38 -31.05 -23.99 7.70
N THR A 39 -31.60 -23.67 6.53
CA THR A 39 -31.49 -22.36 5.84
C THR A 39 -30.39 -21.42 6.39
N GLY A 40 -29.16 -21.61 5.93
CA GLY A 40 -28.60 -20.73 4.91
C GLY A 40 -28.15 -19.30 5.27
N ILE A 41 -26.85 -19.10 5.03
CA ILE A 41 -26.16 -18.17 4.07
C ILE A 41 -24.54 -18.17 4.54
N ALA A 42 -23.24 -17.68 4.31
CA ALA A 42 -22.08 -16.79 3.77
C ALA A 42 -21.26 -15.71 4.59
N GLY A 43 -20.71 -14.64 3.94
CA GLY A 43 -19.77 -13.56 4.42
C GLY A 43 -20.34 -12.41 5.29
N PHE A 44 -20.01 -11.10 5.23
CA PHE A 44 -19.11 -10.19 4.45
C PHE A 44 -17.86 -9.74 5.28
N GLY A 45 -16.81 -9.23 4.62
CA GLY A 45 -15.88 -8.19 5.14
C GLY A 45 -15.92 -6.96 4.21
N TYR A 46 -15.26 -5.82 4.38
CA TYR A 46 -14.19 -5.36 5.28
C TYR A 46 -14.25 -3.80 5.31
N ASN A 47 -14.11 -3.15 6.48
CA ASN A 47 -13.85 -1.71 6.72
C ASN A 47 -14.31 -0.62 5.72
N SER A 48 -15.23 0.29 6.11
CA SER A 48 -15.36 1.75 5.72
C SER A 48 -16.81 2.27 5.91
N THR A 49 -17.17 3.57 6.10
CA THR A 49 -16.51 4.86 6.44
C THR A 49 -17.57 5.91 6.90
N ILE A 50 -17.15 7.12 7.34
CA ILE A 50 -17.94 8.40 7.34
C ILE A 50 -18.95 8.58 8.51
N SER A 51 -19.23 9.78 9.08
CA SER A 51 -18.71 11.16 8.88
C SER A 51 -18.91 12.13 10.08
N ILE A 52 -18.06 13.16 10.15
CA ILE A 52 -18.16 14.45 10.90
C ILE A 52 -19.33 15.32 10.33
N PRO A 53 -20.05 16.21 11.10
CA PRO A 53 -19.60 17.02 12.26
C PRO A 53 -20.52 17.09 13.52
N ASN A 54 -20.14 17.94 14.48
CA ASN A 54 -20.87 18.34 15.71
C ASN A 54 -22.16 19.16 15.38
N GLN A 55 -23.21 19.26 16.22
CA GLN A 55 -23.41 18.87 17.63
C GLN A 55 -24.75 18.11 17.88
N LEU A 56 -24.76 17.26 18.93
CA LEU A 56 -25.83 16.81 19.87
C LEU A 56 -27.29 16.44 19.43
N ALA A 57 -27.76 15.30 19.99
CA ALA A 57 -29.14 14.99 20.47
C ALA A 57 -30.30 14.77 19.43
N LEU A 58 -31.41 14.01 19.65
CA LEU A 58 -31.85 13.03 20.68
C LEU A 58 -32.97 12.07 20.12
N LEU A 59 -33.37 11.05 20.91
CA LEU A 59 -34.31 9.90 20.73
C LEU A 59 -35.81 10.26 20.36
N ASP A 60 -36.77 9.38 19.97
CA ASP A 60 -36.91 7.94 19.59
C ASP A 60 -38.39 7.60 19.15
N SER A 61 -38.69 6.33 18.76
CA SER A 61 -39.99 5.60 18.90
C SER A 61 -40.99 5.62 17.71
N ARG A 62 -41.48 4.54 17.08
CA ARG A 62 -41.73 3.09 17.38
C ARG A 62 -41.53 2.24 16.07
N PHE A 63 -41.24 0.92 16.04
CA PHE A 63 -42.17 -0.21 16.29
C PHE A 63 -41.44 -1.59 16.40
N THR A 64 -41.46 -2.15 17.61
CA THR A 64 -41.85 -3.52 18.04
C THR A 64 -41.49 -4.80 17.25
N ARG A 65 -41.06 -5.81 18.03
CA ARG A 65 -41.72 -7.14 18.11
C ARG A 65 -41.87 -7.57 19.57
N LYS A 66 -42.98 -7.17 20.20
CA LYS A 66 -43.31 -7.36 21.64
C LYS A 66 -42.06 -7.18 22.54
N PHE A 67 -41.65 -5.94 22.75
CA PHE A 67 -40.63 -5.66 23.76
C PHE A 67 -41.11 -6.15 25.12
N GLY A 68 -40.19 -6.72 25.87
CA GLY A 68 -40.40 -6.99 27.28
C GLY A 68 -40.27 -5.72 28.13
N LYS A 69 -39.92 -5.88 29.39
CA LYS A 69 -39.91 -4.75 30.31
C LYS A 69 -38.69 -3.86 30.08
N GLU A 70 -38.91 -2.58 29.83
CA GLU A 70 -37.85 -1.57 29.74
C GLU A 70 -37.14 -1.43 31.09
N VAL A 71 -35.80 -1.41 31.05
CA VAL A 71 -34.94 -1.20 32.21
C VAL A 71 -34.72 0.32 32.39
N PRO A 72 -35.07 0.92 33.54
CA PRO A 72 -35.00 2.36 33.74
C PRO A 72 -33.55 2.83 33.97
N LEU A 73 -32.84 3.11 32.88
CA LEU A 73 -31.43 3.51 32.90
C LEU A 73 -31.26 5.04 33.00
N ASN A 74 -30.14 5.48 33.59
CA ASN A 74 -29.75 6.87 33.56
C ASN A 74 -29.38 7.26 32.11
N LYS A 75 -30.29 8.02 31.47
CA LYS A 75 -30.17 8.32 30.04
C LYS A 75 -28.91 9.13 29.70
N THR A 76 -28.39 9.99 30.59
CA THR A 76 -27.23 10.85 30.26
C THR A 76 -25.97 10.07 29.89
N LEU A 77 -25.75 8.89 30.48
CA LEU A 77 -24.61 8.01 30.19
C LEU A 77 -24.68 7.38 28.79
N LEU A 78 -25.88 7.34 28.19
CA LEU A 78 -26.08 6.78 26.84
C LEU A 78 -25.69 7.77 25.73
N PHE A 79 -25.34 9.01 26.05
CA PHE A 79 -24.91 10.03 25.09
C PHE A 79 -23.40 10.24 25.16
N VAL A 80 -22.77 10.44 24.00
CA VAL A 80 -21.37 10.90 23.96
C VAL A 80 -21.36 12.41 24.22
N ASN A 81 -20.67 12.84 25.27
CA ASN A 81 -20.52 14.26 25.60
C ASN A 81 -19.39 14.91 24.78
N GLU A 82 -19.21 16.23 24.92
CA GLU A 82 -18.22 16.99 24.12
C GLU A 82 -16.76 16.62 24.44
N GLN A 83 -16.50 15.90 25.53
CA GLN A 83 -15.20 15.34 25.90
C GLN A 83 -14.98 13.91 25.37
N GLY A 84 -15.96 13.31 24.68
CA GLY A 84 -15.89 11.95 24.15
C GLY A 84 -16.23 10.84 25.14
N ASN A 85 -16.76 11.17 26.32
CA ASN A 85 -17.18 10.21 27.33
C ASN A 85 -18.67 9.86 27.19
N GLY A 86 -19.06 8.67 27.64
CA GLY A 86 -20.43 8.15 27.51
C GLY A 86 -20.70 7.47 26.17
N GLY A 87 -21.95 7.10 25.92
CA GLY A 87 -22.37 6.44 24.68
C GLY A 87 -22.03 4.96 24.60
N THR A 88 -21.98 4.42 23.37
CA THR A 88 -21.85 2.98 23.13
C THR A 88 -20.86 2.66 22.01
N ARG A 89 -20.04 1.64 22.25
CA ARG A 89 -19.02 1.13 21.33
C ARG A 89 -19.15 -0.38 21.18
N ILE A 90 -18.98 -0.90 19.97
CA ILE A 90 -18.77 -2.34 19.74
C ILE A 90 -17.26 -2.61 19.73
N SER A 91 -16.81 -3.67 20.40
CA SER A 91 -15.40 -4.05 20.47
C SER A 91 -15.23 -5.56 20.37
N THR A 92 -14.67 -6.00 19.24
CA THR A 92 -14.24 -7.39 18.99
C THR A 92 -13.01 -7.81 19.81
N THR A 93 -12.49 -6.94 20.67
CA THR A 93 -11.30 -7.19 21.52
C THR A 93 -11.62 -7.31 23.01
N THR A 94 -12.82 -6.90 23.46
CA THR A 94 -13.31 -7.17 24.82
C THR A 94 -14.08 -8.48 24.83
N PRO A 95 -13.75 -9.49 25.66
CA PRO A 95 -14.35 -10.82 25.58
C PRO A 95 -15.81 -10.87 26.07
N PHE A 96 -16.22 -9.96 26.94
CA PHE A 96 -17.60 -9.83 27.43
C PHE A 96 -18.02 -8.36 27.34
N THR A 97 -19.32 -8.11 27.30
CA THR A 97 -19.87 -6.75 27.32
C THR A 97 -19.60 -6.09 28.66
N ILE A 98 -18.96 -4.92 28.63
CA ILE A 98 -18.66 -4.10 29.78
C ILE A 98 -19.69 -2.97 29.85
N LEU A 99 -20.28 -2.79 31.02
CA LEU A 99 -21.24 -1.73 31.32
C LEU A 99 -20.69 -0.84 32.43
N ASP A 100 -20.98 0.46 32.36
CA ASP A 100 -20.86 1.36 33.50
C ASP A 100 -21.57 0.78 34.73
N THR A 101 -20.97 0.94 35.91
CA THR A 101 -21.45 0.35 37.18
C THR A 101 -22.93 0.64 37.47
N SER A 102 -23.44 1.84 37.16
CA SER A 102 -24.85 2.20 37.38
C SER A 102 -25.79 1.51 36.37
N ILE A 103 -25.35 1.34 35.13
CA ILE A 103 -26.06 0.57 34.10
C ILE A 103 -26.06 -0.92 34.48
N TYR A 104 -24.91 -1.43 34.92
CA TYR A 104 -24.73 -2.84 35.30
C TYR A 104 -25.67 -3.26 36.42
N GLU A 105 -25.68 -2.55 37.55
CA GLU A 105 -26.50 -2.90 38.71
C GLU A 105 -28.00 -2.88 38.37
N THR A 106 -28.43 -1.96 37.52
CA THR A 106 -29.83 -1.85 37.07
C THR A 106 -30.22 -3.03 36.17
N VAL A 107 -29.39 -3.39 35.19
CA VAL A 107 -29.59 -4.56 34.30
C VAL A 107 -29.56 -5.86 35.11
N LYS A 108 -28.57 -6.01 36.00
CA LYS A 108 -28.41 -7.17 36.89
C LYS A 108 -29.65 -7.41 37.77
N THR A 109 -30.16 -6.35 38.39
CA THR A 109 -31.36 -6.41 39.24
C THR A 109 -32.61 -6.79 38.43
N ALA A 110 -32.76 -6.25 37.21
CA ALA A 110 -33.85 -6.61 36.32
C ALA A 110 -33.76 -8.08 35.85
N PHE A 111 -32.55 -8.57 35.53
CA PHE A 111 -32.28 -9.95 35.13
C PHE A 111 -32.64 -10.95 36.22
N ILE A 112 -32.15 -10.75 37.46
CA ILE A 112 -32.44 -11.63 38.60
C ILE A 112 -33.95 -11.70 38.85
N LYS A 113 -34.65 -10.55 38.77
CA LYS A 113 -36.11 -10.47 38.96
C LYS A 113 -36.93 -11.12 37.84
N ALA A 114 -36.31 -11.40 36.69
CA ALA A 114 -36.92 -12.04 35.53
C ALA A 114 -36.69 -13.56 35.46
N LEU A 115 -35.77 -14.12 36.27
CA LEU A 115 -35.46 -15.55 36.31
C LEU A 115 -36.68 -16.41 36.73
N PRO A 116 -36.77 -17.68 36.27
CA PRO A 116 -37.79 -18.61 36.75
C PRO A 116 -37.72 -18.82 38.27
N LYS A 117 -38.88 -18.86 38.95
CA LYS A 117 -38.98 -18.94 40.42
C LYS A 117 -38.33 -20.16 41.08
N ASN A 118 -37.98 -21.19 40.30
CA ASN A 118 -37.30 -22.41 40.73
C ASN A 118 -35.76 -22.35 40.56
N VAL A 119 -35.21 -21.24 40.06
CA VAL A 119 -33.76 -21.01 39.96
C VAL A 119 -33.25 -20.38 41.25
N THR A 120 -32.27 -21.02 41.89
CA THR A 120 -31.61 -20.50 43.10
C THR A 120 -30.38 -19.68 42.74
N MET A 121 -30.28 -18.47 43.29
CA MET A 121 -29.05 -17.66 43.24
C MET A 121 -27.95 -18.32 44.07
N VAL A 122 -26.69 -18.16 43.67
CA VAL A 122 -25.51 -18.68 44.37
C VAL A 122 -24.37 -17.66 44.32
N ASP A 123 -23.44 -17.75 45.28
CA ASP A 123 -22.24 -16.92 45.28
C ASP A 123 -21.39 -17.14 44.02
N SER A 124 -20.80 -16.07 43.50
CA SER A 124 -20.06 -16.11 42.25
C SER A 124 -18.71 -16.82 42.42
N PRO A 125 -18.40 -17.89 41.66
CA PRO A 125 -17.10 -18.55 41.72
C PRO A 125 -15.94 -17.69 41.19
N THR A 126 -16.22 -16.50 40.64
CA THR A 126 -15.22 -15.58 40.09
C THR A 126 -15.55 -14.14 40.44
N LYS A 127 -14.54 -13.31 40.70
CA LYS A 127 -14.73 -11.85 40.91
C LYS A 127 -15.14 -11.07 39.65
N ARG A 128 -15.50 -11.75 38.55
CA ARG A 128 -15.80 -11.15 37.22
C ARG A 128 -17.29 -10.93 36.97
N PHE A 129 -18.16 -11.80 37.50
CA PHE A 129 -19.59 -11.75 37.24
C PHE A 129 -20.36 -11.55 38.55
N GLY A 130 -21.18 -10.50 38.63
CA GLY A 130 -21.87 -10.07 39.85
C GLY A 130 -23.21 -10.75 40.14
N ALA A 131 -23.67 -11.66 39.28
CA ALA A 131 -24.91 -12.43 39.47
C ALA A 131 -24.75 -13.85 38.90
N CYS A 132 -24.91 -14.85 39.76
CA CYS A 132 -24.78 -16.27 39.43
C CYS A 132 -25.89 -17.10 40.10
N PHE A 133 -26.21 -18.23 39.50
CA PHE A 133 -27.31 -19.10 39.91
C PHE A 133 -27.04 -20.56 39.54
N SER A 134 -27.77 -21.48 40.18
CA SER A 134 -27.63 -22.91 39.92
C SER A 134 -28.18 -23.29 38.54
N SER A 135 -27.36 -23.97 37.73
CA SER A 135 -27.75 -24.50 36.42
C SER A 135 -28.72 -25.68 36.52
N LYS A 136 -28.81 -26.35 37.69
CA LYS A 136 -29.52 -27.63 37.89
C LYS A 136 -31.01 -27.61 37.48
N ASN A 137 -31.66 -26.46 37.63
CA ASN A 137 -33.08 -26.29 37.35
C ASN A 137 -33.37 -25.56 36.02
N ILE A 138 -32.34 -25.28 35.22
CA ILE A 138 -32.43 -24.54 33.95
C ILE A 138 -32.41 -25.51 32.79
N ARG A 139 -33.38 -25.37 31.89
CA ARG A 139 -33.50 -26.21 30.69
C ARG A 139 -32.56 -25.68 29.60
N SER A 140 -32.04 -26.56 28.75
CA SER A 140 -31.40 -26.11 27.50
C SER A 140 -32.47 -25.90 26.44
N THR A 141 -32.33 -24.82 25.66
CA THR A 141 -33.12 -24.55 24.45
C THR A 141 -32.20 -24.57 23.23
N ASN A 142 -32.77 -24.40 22.03
CA ASN A 142 -32.02 -24.28 20.78
C ASN A 142 -31.23 -22.95 20.68
N VAL A 143 -31.38 -22.04 21.64
CA VAL A 143 -30.65 -20.75 21.74
C VAL A 143 -29.98 -20.61 23.13
N GLY A 144 -29.53 -21.75 23.67
CA GLY A 144 -28.84 -21.85 24.95
C GLY A 144 -29.78 -22.00 26.16
N PRO A 145 -29.29 -21.74 27.39
CA PRO A 145 -30.07 -21.89 28.62
C PRO A 145 -31.41 -21.12 28.62
N ASP A 146 -32.43 -21.69 29.27
CA ASP A 146 -33.77 -21.12 29.45
C ASP A 146 -33.77 -20.03 30.54
N VAL A 147 -33.22 -18.86 30.16
CA VAL A 147 -33.01 -17.68 31.02
C VAL A 147 -33.58 -16.41 30.35
N PRO A 148 -33.74 -15.29 31.09
CA PRO A 148 -34.18 -14.03 30.52
C PRO A 148 -33.36 -13.57 29.31
N VAL A 149 -34.05 -12.97 28.35
CA VAL A 149 -33.50 -12.54 27.06
C VAL A 149 -33.31 -11.02 27.10
N ILE A 150 -32.17 -10.53 26.61
CA ILE A 150 -31.79 -9.11 26.72
C ILE A 150 -31.82 -8.47 25.34
N ASP A 151 -32.62 -7.42 25.15
CA ASP A 151 -32.69 -6.61 23.93
C ASP A 151 -31.92 -5.29 24.12
N PHE A 152 -30.83 -5.10 23.38
CA PHE A 152 -30.26 -3.77 23.16
C PHE A 152 -31.10 -3.03 22.12
N VAL A 153 -31.88 -2.04 22.54
CA VAL A 153 -32.79 -1.25 21.70
C VAL A 153 -32.08 0.04 21.28
N PHE A 154 -31.78 0.17 19.99
CA PHE A 154 -31.13 1.37 19.45
C PHE A 154 -32.14 2.51 19.27
N HIS A 155 -31.62 3.69 18.92
CA HIS A 155 -32.32 4.99 18.77
C HIS A 155 -33.54 5.04 17.82
N LYS A 156 -33.89 3.93 17.16
CA LYS A 156 -35.24 3.63 16.66
C LYS A 156 -35.59 2.24 17.18
N PRO A 157 -36.72 1.99 17.84
CA PRO A 157 -36.95 0.72 18.52
C PRO A 157 -37.66 -0.26 17.57
N SER A 158 -37.40 -0.15 16.27
CA SER A 158 -37.49 -1.25 15.33
C SER A 158 -36.12 -1.92 15.14
N ALA A 159 -35.03 -1.21 15.43
CA ALA A 159 -33.68 -1.75 15.51
C ALA A 159 -33.37 -2.15 16.95
N PHE A 160 -33.39 -3.46 17.22
CA PHE A 160 -32.94 -4.03 18.48
C PHE A 160 -32.08 -5.26 18.21
N TRP A 161 -31.10 -5.50 19.07
CA TRP A 161 -30.26 -6.69 19.05
C TRP A 161 -30.58 -7.55 20.27
N ARG A 162 -31.11 -8.75 19.99
CA ARG A 162 -31.57 -9.70 20.98
C ARG A 162 -30.46 -10.68 21.35
N ILE A 163 -30.22 -10.83 22.66
CA ILE A 163 -29.20 -11.66 23.27
C ILE A 163 -29.91 -12.79 24.03
N TYR A 164 -29.87 -13.99 23.46
CA TYR A 164 -30.47 -15.22 23.99
C TYR A 164 -29.57 -15.91 25.02
N GLY A 165 -30.02 -17.04 25.57
CA GLY A 165 -29.35 -17.77 26.66
C GLY A 165 -27.86 -18.04 26.43
N THR A 166 -27.45 -18.49 25.23
CA THR A 166 -26.03 -18.74 24.90
C THR A 166 -25.14 -17.54 25.18
N ASN A 167 -25.64 -16.33 24.95
CA ASN A 167 -24.90 -15.07 24.95
C ASN A 167 -25.23 -14.17 26.15
N SER A 168 -26.36 -14.38 26.82
CA SER A 168 -26.77 -13.58 27.99
C SER A 168 -26.14 -14.14 29.27
N VAL A 169 -25.81 -15.43 29.30
CA VAL A 169 -25.16 -16.10 30.44
C VAL A 169 -23.95 -16.91 29.99
N VAL A 170 -23.06 -17.17 30.94
CA VAL A 170 -21.84 -17.97 30.74
C VAL A 170 -21.77 -19.04 31.83
N GLN A 171 -21.43 -20.27 31.46
CA GLN A 171 -21.27 -21.36 32.41
C GLN A 171 -19.88 -21.30 33.04
N VAL A 172 -19.82 -21.09 34.35
CA VAL A 172 -18.57 -20.91 35.11
C VAL A 172 -18.07 -22.23 35.69
N ASN A 173 -18.97 -23.14 36.04
CA ASN A 173 -18.65 -24.54 36.34
C ASN A 173 -19.86 -25.45 36.05
N LYS A 174 -19.76 -26.76 36.34
CA LYS A 174 -20.82 -27.74 36.06
C LYS A 174 -22.19 -27.39 36.68
N GLU A 175 -22.21 -26.71 37.83
CA GLU A 175 -23.43 -26.42 38.60
C GLU A 175 -23.82 -24.93 38.62
N VAL A 176 -22.98 -24.03 38.08
CA VAL A 176 -23.15 -22.57 38.19
C VAL A 176 -23.02 -21.88 36.85
N MET A 177 -24.04 -21.07 36.53
CA MET A 177 -24.07 -20.12 35.42
C MET A 177 -24.16 -18.69 35.96
N CYS A 178 -23.64 -17.73 35.21
CA CYS A 178 -23.59 -16.31 35.60
C CYS A 178 -24.00 -15.40 34.45
N LEU A 179 -24.53 -14.22 34.76
CA LEU A 179 -24.82 -13.16 33.78
C LEU A 179 -23.53 -12.75 33.05
N ALA A 180 -23.48 -12.90 31.73
CA ALA A 180 -22.26 -12.73 30.90
C ALA A 180 -21.89 -11.26 30.61
N PHE A 181 -22.21 -10.37 31.54
CA PHE A 181 -21.94 -8.93 31.49
C PHE A 181 -21.07 -8.55 32.70
N VAL A 182 -20.21 -7.55 32.52
CA VAL A 182 -19.26 -7.09 33.54
C VAL A 182 -19.52 -5.63 33.85
N GLY A 183 -19.69 -5.29 35.13
CA GLY A 183 -19.71 -3.90 35.60
C GLY A 183 -18.29 -3.39 35.82
N GLN A 184 -18.01 -2.15 35.40
CA GLN A 184 -16.72 -1.51 35.64
C GLN A 184 -16.88 0.01 35.76
N ASP A 185 -16.22 0.61 36.76
CA ASP A 185 -16.07 2.06 36.84
C ASP A 185 -15.15 2.54 35.70
N GLN A 186 -15.73 3.23 34.72
CA GLN A 186 -15.01 3.83 33.60
C GLN A 186 -15.04 5.36 33.74
N SER A 187 -13.98 5.93 34.31
CA SER A 187 -13.92 7.37 34.58
C SER A 187 -13.83 8.24 33.31
N LEU A 188 -13.34 7.68 32.20
CA LEU A 188 -13.39 8.23 30.84
C LEU A 188 -13.49 7.07 29.82
N ALA A 189 -13.95 7.37 28.60
CA ALA A 189 -14.36 6.42 27.55
C ALA A 189 -15.79 5.81 27.76
N PRO A 190 -16.35 5.01 26.82
CA PRO A 190 -17.81 4.89 26.66
C PRO A 190 -18.51 3.91 27.60
N SER A 191 -19.64 4.33 28.17
CA SER A 191 -20.44 3.64 29.20
C SER A 191 -21.00 2.26 28.82
N ILE A 192 -21.01 1.89 27.54
CA ILE A 192 -21.35 0.54 27.07
C ILE A 192 -20.30 0.11 26.03
N VAL A 193 -19.59 -0.98 26.30
CA VAL A 193 -18.66 -1.63 25.37
C VAL A 193 -19.13 -3.05 25.10
N ILE A 194 -19.75 -3.28 23.94
CA ILE A 194 -20.33 -4.60 23.58
C ILE A 194 -19.23 -5.53 23.07
N GLY A 195 -19.12 -6.72 23.68
CA GLY A 195 -17.98 -7.63 23.54
C GLY A 195 -18.27 -9.00 22.90
N GLY A 196 -17.20 -9.80 22.77
CA GLY A 196 -17.11 -11.08 22.07
C GLY A 196 -18.24 -12.07 22.38
N HIS A 197 -18.44 -12.45 23.63
CA HIS A 197 -19.48 -13.40 24.05
C HIS A 197 -20.91 -12.98 23.66
N GLN A 198 -21.16 -11.68 23.46
CA GLN A 198 -22.45 -11.20 22.93
C GLN A 198 -22.49 -11.14 21.38
N LEU A 199 -21.34 -11.05 20.72
CA LEU A 199 -21.17 -11.11 19.26
C LEU A 199 -21.07 -12.56 18.71
N GLU A 200 -20.60 -13.52 19.51
CA GLU A 200 -20.44 -14.92 19.16
C GLU A 200 -21.77 -15.57 18.73
N GLU A 201 -21.74 -16.42 17.70
CA GLU A 201 -22.92 -17.09 17.09
C GLU A 201 -24.07 -16.18 16.61
N ASN A 202 -23.97 -14.86 16.76
CA ASN A 202 -24.98 -13.91 16.28
C ASN A 202 -24.79 -13.62 14.78
N LEU A 203 -25.72 -14.12 13.97
CA LEU A 203 -25.71 -13.98 12.51
C LEU A 203 -25.82 -12.50 12.08
N LEU A 204 -24.68 -11.95 11.64
CA LEU A 204 -24.55 -10.81 10.71
C LEU A 204 -25.20 -9.47 11.11
N ILE A 205 -24.35 -8.44 11.26
CA ILE A 205 -24.77 -7.04 11.26
C ILE A 205 -24.57 -6.44 9.85
N ILE A 206 -25.65 -6.12 9.14
CA ILE A 206 -25.61 -5.41 7.85
C ILE A 206 -25.71 -3.90 8.10
N PHE A 207 -24.86 -3.12 7.43
CA PHE A 207 -24.99 -1.67 7.31
C PHE A 207 -25.49 -1.31 5.92
N ASP A 208 -26.63 -0.63 5.82
CA ASP A 208 -27.24 -0.19 4.56
C ASP A 208 -26.90 1.28 4.26
N PHE A 209 -26.46 1.56 3.03
CA PHE A 209 -25.99 2.87 2.59
C PHE A 209 -26.74 3.32 1.32
N PRO A 210 -27.56 4.39 1.37
CA PRO A 210 -28.35 4.82 0.22
C PRO A 210 -27.47 5.39 -0.91
N HIS A 211 -27.60 4.81 -2.11
CA HIS A 211 -26.92 5.29 -3.32
C HIS A 211 -27.30 6.72 -3.69
N LYS A 212 -26.34 7.46 -4.25
CA LYS A 212 -26.60 8.62 -5.12
C LYS A 212 -25.93 8.43 -6.48
N LYS A 213 -26.71 8.48 -7.56
CA LYS A 213 -26.22 8.41 -8.94
C LYS A 213 -25.17 9.50 -9.21
N ILE A 214 -24.15 9.13 -9.96
CA ILE A 214 -23.58 9.98 -11.02
C ILE A 214 -23.85 9.22 -12.32
N GLU A 215 -24.36 9.92 -13.34
CA GLU A 215 -24.80 9.28 -14.59
C GLU A 215 -23.64 9.14 -15.58
N GLY A 216 -23.71 8.13 -16.47
CA GLY A 216 -22.81 8.03 -17.62
C GLY A 216 -21.75 6.92 -17.59
N SER A 217 -22.13 5.66 -17.39
CA SER A 217 -21.48 4.54 -18.12
C SER A 217 -22.35 3.27 -18.17
N ASN A 218 -22.57 2.76 -19.38
CA ASN A 218 -23.24 1.47 -19.59
C ASN A 218 -22.21 0.33 -19.60
N LYS A 219 -22.15 -0.48 -18.54
CA LYS A 219 -21.73 -1.90 -18.55
C LYS A 219 -22.07 -2.58 -17.22
N PRO A 220 -22.58 -3.82 -17.23
CA PRO A 220 -22.87 -4.56 -16.01
C PRO A 220 -21.60 -5.11 -15.37
N VAL A 221 -21.56 -5.18 -14.03
CA VAL A 221 -20.54 -5.90 -13.26
C VAL A 221 -21.16 -7.20 -12.76
N ILE A 222 -20.55 -8.33 -13.12
CA ILE A 222 -21.04 -9.67 -12.76
C ILE A 222 -20.41 -10.09 -11.42
N ASN A 223 -21.23 -10.62 -10.50
CA ASN A 223 -20.82 -10.98 -9.14
C ASN A 223 -20.30 -12.43 -9.05
N TRP A 224 -19.27 -12.63 -8.23
CA TRP A 224 -18.36 -13.79 -8.25
C TRP A 224 -18.83 -14.99 -7.43
N GLN A 225 -19.66 -14.75 -6.41
CA GLN A 225 -20.11 -15.80 -5.49
C GLN A 225 -20.93 -16.92 -6.15
N LEU A 226 -21.53 -16.66 -7.31
CA LEU A 226 -22.40 -17.61 -8.00
C LEU A 226 -21.65 -18.84 -8.53
N CYS A 227 -20.39 -18.69 -8.99
CA CYS A 227 -19.68 -19.75 -9.70
C CYS A 227 -19.28 -20.93 -8.78
N ILE A 228 -18.81 -20.65 -7.57
CA ILE A 228 -18.29 -21.69 -6.66
C ILE A 228 -19.44 -22.54 -6.09
N ILE A 229 -20.59 -21.92 -5.78
CA ILE A 229 -21.78 -22.62 -5.29
C ILE A 229 -22.35 -23.55 -6.38
N LEU A 230 -22.34 -23.11 -7.64
CA LEU A 230 -22.80 -23.91 -8.79
C LEU A 230 -21.98 -25.18 -9.04
N ILE A 231 -20.68 -25.19 -8.74
CA ILE A 231 -19.83 -26.37 -8.95
C ILE A 231 -20.12 -27.46 -7.90
N ILE A 232 -20.23 -27.08 -6.62
CA ILE A 232 -20.45 -28.05 -5.52
C ILE A 232 -21.88 -28.62 -5.55
N ALA A 233 -22.89 -27.79 -5.83
CA ALA A 233 -24.29 -28.23 -5.85
C ALA A 233 -24.59 -29.30 -6.91
N ASN A 234 -23.98 -29.21 -8.10
CA ASN A 234 -24.20 -30.15 -9.19
C ASN A 234 -23.52 -31.52 -8.98
N MET A 235 -22.52 -31.61 -8.10
CA MET A 235 -21.84 -32.88 -7.80
C MET A 235 -22.57 -33.76 -6.79
N LEU A 236 -23.51 -33.20 -6.00
CA LEU A 236 -24.11 -33.86 -4.83
C LEU A 236 -25.52 -34.42 -5.05
N THR A 237 -26.14 -34.24 -6.22
CA THR A 237 -27.57 -34.57 -6.46
C THR A 237 -27.83 -35.66 -7.49
N PHE A 238 -26.81 -36.18 -8.19
CA PHE A 238 -26.99 -37.23 -9.20
C PHE A 238 -26.75 -38.64 -8.67
N LYS A 239 -27.84 -39.31 -8.24
CA LYS A 239 -27.90 -40.78 -8.25
C LYS A 239 -27.97 -41.26 -9.69
N LEU A 240 -27.03 -42.11 -10.12
CA LEU A 240 -27.07 -42.68 -11.46
C LEU A 240 -28.25 -43.64 -11.64
N SER A 241 -28.99 -43.45 -12.72
CA SER A 241 -29.75 -44.49 -13.42
C SER A 241 -29.23 -44.56 -14.87
N SER A 242 -29.30 -45.73 -15.50
CA SER A 242 -28.46 -46.07 -16.66
C SER A 242 -29.03 -45.59 -18.00
N SER A 243 -28.69 -44.35 -18.40
CA SER A 243 -28.80 -43.86 -19.79
C SER A 243 -27.74 -42.79 -20.10
N THR A 244 -26.48 -43.23 -20.17
CA THR A 244 -25.30 -42.34 -20.21
C THR A 244 -24.95 -41.82 -21.61
N ASN A 245 -25.07 -40.51 -21.81
CA ASN A 245 -24.18 -39.68 -22.65
C ASN A 245 -24.53 -38.18 -22.54
N ILE A 246 -25.81 -37.83 -22.70
CA ILE A 246 -26.28 -36.44 -22.75
C ILE A 246 -26.03 -35.70 -21.42
N TYR A 247 -26.38 -36.32 -20.28
CA TYR A 247 -26.18 -35.71 -18.96
C TYR A 247 -24.71 -35.45 -18.64
N THR A 248 -23.80 -36.33 -19.08
CA THR A 248 -22.34 -36.15 -18.92
C THR A 248 -21.85 -34.94 -19.70
N PHE A 249 -22.36 -34.74 -20.92
CA PHE A 249 -22.00 -33.61 -21.78
C PHE A 249 -22.55 -32.28 -21.22
N ILE A 250 -23.78 -32.29 -20.69
CA ILE A 250 -24.38 -31.12 -20.01
C ILE A 250 -23.58 -30.75 -18.75
N LEU A 251 -23.20 -31.74 -17.93
CA LEU A 251 -22.39 -31.50 -16.73
C LEU A 251 -21.02 -30.91 -17.08
N LEU A 252 -20.35 -31.44 -18.11
CA LEU A 252 -19.07 -30.92 -18.60
C LEU A 252 -19.19 -29.49 -19.15
N PHE A 253 -20.25 -29.20 -19.91
CA PHE A 253 -20.55 -27.87 -20.45
C PHE A 253 -20.81 -26.85 -19.34
N LEU A 254 -21.60 -27.24 -18.31
CA LEU A 254 -21.82 -26.41 -17.12
C LEU A 254 -20.53 -26.17 -16.32
N LEU A 255 -19.64 -27.17 -16.22
CA LEU A 255 -18.35 -27.02 -15.56
C LEU A 255 -17.46 -26.01 -16.32
N LEU A 256 -17.39 -26.11 -17.66
CA LEU A 256 -16.65 -25.20 -18.52
C LEU A 256 -17.21 -23.77 -18.48
N LEU A 257 -18.55 -23.60 -18.45
CA LEU A 257 -19.16 -22.29 -18.25
C LEU A 257 -18.76 -21.69 -16.90
N ASN A 258 -18.89 -22.43 -15.80
CA ASN A 258 -18.51 -21.92 -14.47
C ASN A 258 -17.01 -21.59 -14.38
N ILE A 259 -16.11 -22.33 -15.03
CA ILE A 259 -14.69 -21.99 -15.09
C ILE A 259 -14.46 -20.66 -15.84
N SER A 260 -15.17 -20.43 -16.96
CA SER A 260 -15.04 -19.18 -17.73
C SER A 260 -15.63 -17.96 -17.02
N LEU A 261 -16.74 -18.10 -16.28
CA LEU A 261 -17.23 -17.05 -15.37
C LEU A 261 -16.41 -16.91 -14.09
N CYS A 262 -15.52 -17.87 -13.76
CA CYS A 262 -14.67 -17.85 -12.55
C CYS A 262 -13.17 -17.55 -12.85
N SER A 263 -12.87 -16.93 -13.99
CA SER A 263 -11.50 -16.55 -14.41
C SER A 263 -11.25 -15.03 -14.56
N SER A 264 -11.59 -14.17 -13.57
CA SER A 264 -11.19 -12.74 -13.55
C SER A 264 -10.97 -12.18 -12.14
N ILE A 265 -9.75 -12.38 -11.63
CA ILE A 265 -9.26 -11.62 -10.47
C ILE A 265 -9.22 -10.14 -10.86
N VAL A 266 -9.81 -9.27 -10.05
CA VAL A 266 -9.70 -7.80 -10.20
C VAL A 266 -8.33 -7.35 -9.69
N LEU A 267 -7.30 -7.72 -10.45
CA LEU A 267 -5.94 -7.18 -10.29
C LEU A 267 -6.00 -5.64 -10.28
N PRO A 268 -5.28 -4.98 -9.36
CA PRO A 268 -5.28 -3.53 -9.27
C PRO A 268 -4.64 -2.92 -10.50
N THR A 269 -5.10 -1.74 -10.93
CA THR A 269 -4.52 -1.00 -12.07
C THR A 269 -3.12 -0.46 -11.81
N THR A 270 -2.70 -0.48 -10.54
CA THR A 270 -1.50 0.15 -10.04
C THR A 270 -0.91 -0.70 -8.91
N LEU A 271 0.37 -1.07 -8.99
CA LEU A 271 1.10 -1.76 -7.91
C LEU A 271 1.96 -0.77 -7.13
N ILE A 272 2.20 -1.08 -5.86
CA ILE A 272 2.97 -0.25 -4.93
C ILE A 272 4.26 -0.99 -4.54
N LEU A 273 5.41 -0.36 -4.74
CA LEU A 273 6.69 -0.78 -4.17
C LEU A 273 7.16 0.31 -3.19
N PRO A 274 7.35 0.01 -1.89
CA PRO A 274 8.04 0.91 -0.96
C PRO A 274 9.48 1.18 -1.40
N VAL A 275 9.96 2.42 -1.22
CA VAL A 275 11.36 2.80 -1.48
C VAL A 275 11.94 3.58 -0.31
N THR A 276 12.91 3.02 0.39
CA THR A 276 13.62 3.67 1.51
C THR A 276 14.91 4.35 1.01
N LYS A 277 15.29 5.48 1.63
CA LYS A 277 16.56 6.16 1.38
C LYS A 277 17.57 5.73 2.45
N ASP A 278 18.65 5.07 2.06
CA ASP A 278 19.72 4.71 3.01
C ASP A 278 20.45 5.96 3.51
N SER A 279 20.75 5.97 4.81
CA SER A 279 21.42 7.09 5.48
C SER A 279 22.93 7.14 5.25
N SER A 280 23.57 6.02 4.92
CA SER A 280 25.04 5.94 4.79
C SER A 280 25.52 6.15 3.35
N THR A 281 24.82 5.58 2.38
CA THR A 281 25.16 5.63 0.95
C THR A 281 24.32 6.61 0.14
N LEU A 282 23.20 7.09 0.70
CA LEU A 282 22.17 7.88 -0.01
C LEU A 282 21.51 7.14 -1.18
N GLN A 283 21.65 5.82 -1.26
CA GLN A 283 20.97 4.97 -2.25
C GLN A 283 19.49 4.78 -1.91
N TYR A 284 18.70 4.50 -2.94
CA TYR A 284 17.29 4.17 -2.80
C TYR A 284 17.10 2.66 -2.86
N ILE A 285 16.57 2.06 -1.79
CA ILE A 285 16.37 0.62 -1.66
C ILE A 285 14.87 0.32 -1.76
N THR A 286 14.50 -0.59 -2.66
CA THR A 286 13.16 -1.20 -2.72
C THR A 286 13.21 -2.65 -2.21
N VAL A 287 12.07 -3.16 -1.75
CA VAL A 287 11.93 -4.56 -1.31
C VAL A 287 10.99 -5.28 -2.26
N ILE A 288 11.47 -6.38 -2.83
CA ILE A 288 10.73 -7.21 -3.81
C ILE A 288 10.75 -8.65 -3.31
N GLY A 289 9.62 -9.36 -3.39
CA GLY A 289 9.57 -10.78 -3.10
C GLY A 289 10.21 -11.59 -4.23
N GLN A 290 11.07 -12.56 -3.91
CA GLN A 290 11.67 -13.45 -4.90
C GLN A 290 11.79 -14.89 -4.37
N ARG A 291 12.01 -15.85 -5.27
CA ARG A 291 12.33 -17.28 -4.99
C ARG A 291 11.13 -18.11 -4.53
N THR A 292 11.32 -19.43 -4.45
CA THR A 292 10.43 -20.36 -3.72
C THR A 292 11.24 -21.17 -2.69
N PRO A 293 10.93 -21.09 -1.38
CA PRO A 293 9.89 -20.26 -0.75
C PRO A 293 10.15 -18.76 -0.96
N LEU A 294 9.07 -17.98 -1.01
CA LEU A 294 9.14 -16.54 -1.28
C LEU A 294 9.78 -15.80 -0.11
N ILE A 295 10.86 -15.07 -0.38
CA ILE A 295 11.55 -14.22 0.59
C ILE A 295 11.57 -12.75 0.13
N PRO A 296 11.53 -11.78 1.05
CA PRO A 296 11.82 -10.38 0.71
C PRO A 296 13.31 -10.21 0.42
N VAL A 297 13.63 -9.54 -0.69
CA VAL A 297 15.01 -9.23 -1.10
C VAL A 297 15.12 -7.71 -1.32
N ASN A 298 16.23 -7.13 -0.82
CA ASN A 298 16.51 -5.70 -0.92
C ASN A 298 17.30 -5.39 -2.21
N PHE A 299 16.83 -4.39 -2.96
CA PHE A 299 17.38 -3.98 -4.24
C PHE A 299 17.66 -2.47 -4.30
N THR A 300 18.86 -2.06 -4.72
CA THR A 300 19.12 -0.65 -5.06
C THR A 300 18.39 -0.29 -6.35
N VAL A 301 17.57 0.76 -6.33
CA VAL A 301 16.78 1.24 -7.48
C VAL A 301 17.69 1.91 -8.50
N HIS A 302 17.74 1.39 -9.73
CA HIS A 302 18.46 1.98 -10.86
C HIS A 302 17.49 2.26 -12.00
N LEU A 303 17.17 3.54 -12.22
CA LEU A 303 16.29 3.95 -13.32
C LEU A 303 16.76 3.38 -14.67
N GLY A 304 18.03 3.58 -15.04
CA GLY A 304 18.60 3.05 -16.28
C GLY A 304 18.98 1.56 -16.28
N GLY A 305 18.57 0.76 -15.30
CA GLY A 305 18.97 -0.64 -15.23
C GLY A 305 18.26 -1.52 -16.25
N GLU A 306 19.02 -2.33 -17.00
CA GLU A 306 18.46 -3.24 -18.03
C GLU A 306 17.51 -4.28 -17.43
N SER A 307 17.81 -4.83 -16.26
CA SER A 307 17.08 -5.95 -15.66
C SER A 307 17.05 -5.83 -14.14
N LEU A 308 16.34 -6.75 -13.48
CA LEU A 308 16.63 -7.09 -12.10
C LEU A 308 17.98 -7.84 -12.07
N VAL A 309 18.97 -7.31 -11.36
CA VAL A 309 20.28 -7.94 -11.18
C VAL A 309 20.36 -8.50 -9.76
N VAL A 310 20.77 -9.75 -9.59
CA VAL A 310 20.75 -10.45 -8.30
C VAL A 310 22.07 -11.16 -8.06
N ASP A 311 22.57 -11.10 -6.83
CA ASP A 311 23.65 -11.97 -6.37
C ASP A 311 23.16 -13.43 -6.35
N CYS A 312 23.74 -14.26 -7.22
CA CYS A 312 23.46 -15.69 -7.28
C CYS A 312 24.58 -16.55 -6.68
N GLU A 313 25.73 -15.94 -6.36
CA GLU A 313 26.88 -16.62 -5.76
C GLU A 313 26.68 -16.83 -4.25
N SER A 314 26.26 -15.79 -3.54
CA SER A 314 26.06 -15.79 -2.09
C SER A 314 24.71 -16.40 -1.68
N GLY A 315 24.62 -17.72 -1.80
CA GLY A 315 23.57 -18.52 -1.15
C GLY A 315 22.18 -18.46 -1.79
N TYR A 316 22.08 -18.19 -3.10
CA TYR A 316 20.80 -18.22 -3.80
C TYR A 316 20.20 -19.63 -3.77
N THR A 317 19.05 -19.78 -3.11
CA THR A 317 18.33 -21.05 -2.94
C THR A 317 16.88 -20.86 -3.35
N SER A 318 16.39 -21.64 -4.31
CA SER A 318 15.01 -21.59 -4.81
C SER A 318 14.63 -22.90 -5.51
N SER A 319 13.42 -23.41 -5.28
CA SER A 319 12.89 -24.58 -6.02
C SER A 319 12.28 -24.24 -7.38
N THR A 320 12.13 -22.96 -7.71
CA THR A 320 11.53 -22.47 -8.97
C THR A 320 12.53 -21.82 -9.94
N TYR A 321 13.75 -21.53 -9.49
CA TYR A 321 14.83 -20.98 -10.31
C TYR A 321 15.14 -21.88 -11.53
N LYS A 322 15.30 -21.26 -12.71
CA LYS A 322 15.68 -21.93 -13.96
C LYS A 322 16.62 -21.04 -14.80
N PRO A 323 17.81 -21.52 -15.21
CA PRO A 323 18.68 -20.76 -16.09
C PRO A 323 18.12 -20.68 -17.51
N ALA A 324 18.20 -19.51 -18.14
CA ALA A 324 17.74 -19.28 -19.51
C ALA A 324 18.72 -19.90 -20.52
N ARG A 325 18.39 -21.10 -21.00
CA ARG A 325 19.24 -21.81 -21.97
C ARG A 325 19.36 -21.07 -23.30
N CYS A 326 20.43 -21.33 -24.05
CA CYS A 326 20.58 -20.79 -25.39
C CYS A 326 19.44 -21.16 -26.33
N LYS A 327 19.11 -20.25 -27.26
CA LYS A 327 18.02 -20.39 -28.24
C LYS A 327 16.63 -20.58 -27.60
N SER A 328 16.49 -20.37 -26.28
CA SER A 328 15.21 -20.37 -25.57
C SER A 328 14.42 -19.08 -25.85
N LYS A 329 13.10 -19.13 -25.64
CA LYS A 329 12.22 -17.96 -25.78
C LYS A 329 12.62 -16.83 -24.82
N GLN A 330 13.14 -17.17 -23.65
CA GLN A 330 13.65 -16.27 -22.63
C GLN A 330 14.84 -15.45 -23.15
N CYS A 331 15.84 -16.13 -23.73
CA CYS A 331 17.01 -15.51 -24.35
C CYS A 331 16.62 -14.58 -25.52
N SER A 332 15.73 -15.04 -26.41
CA SER A 332 15.22 -14.22 -27.52
C SER A 332 14.36 -13.03 -27.04
N PHE A 333 13.57 -13.21 -25.97
CA PHE A 333 12.77 -12.14 -25.37
C PHE A 333 13.65 -11.06 -24.75
N ALA A 334 14.75 -11.43 -24.09
CA ALA A 334 15.72 -10.51 -23.52
C ALA A 334 16.47 -9.64 -24.56
N LYS A 335 16.42 -9.99 -25.86
CA LYS A 335 17.09 -9.27 -26.96
C LYS A 335 18.58 -9.00 -26.71
N VAL A 336 19.23 -9.97 -26.06
CA VAL A 336 20.66 -9.97 -25.78
C VAL A 336 21.45 -9.63 -27.06
N LYS A 337 22.37 -8.66 -26.95
CA LYS A 337 23.31 -8.31 -28.02
C LYS A 337 24.47 -9.32 -28.02
N PHE A 338 25.04 -9.56 -29.20
CA PHE A 338 26.14 -10.52 -29.45
C PHE A 338 25.75 -12.00 -29.26
N ASP A 339 26.59 -12.92 -29.73
CA ASP A 339 26.48 -14.37 -29.44
C ASP A 339 26.89 -14.68 -28.00
N ALA A 340 26.23 -14.04 -27.03
CA ALA A 340 26.50 -14.15 -25.59
C ALA A 340 25.90 -15.45 -25.02
N CYS A 341 26.26 -16.57 -25.63
CA CYS A 341 25.69 -17.89 -25.38
C CYS A 341 26.81 -18.94 -25.33
N GLY A 342 26.93 -19.68 -24.23
CA GLY A 342 28.06 -20.60 -24.06
C GLY A 342 28.10 -21.38 -22.76
N ASP A 343 29.26 -22.01 -22.54
CA ASP A 343 29.56 -22.93 -21.45
C ASP A 343 30.55 -22.30 -20.46
N TYR A 344 30.07 -21.35 -19.67
CA TYR A 344 30.91 -20.58 -18.75
C TYR A 344 31.06 -21.21 -17.35
N CYS A 345 30.30 -22.26 -17.03
CA CYS A 345 30.35 -22.87 -15.70
C CYS A 345 31.42 -23.97 -15.61
N LEU A 346 32.57 -23.60 -15.05
CA LEU A 346 33.69 -24.51 -14.75
C LEU A 346 33.47 -25.37 -13.47
N THR A 347 32.27 -25.34 -12.88
CA THR A 347 31.96 -26.02 -11.60
C THR A 347 30.64 -26.82 -11.70
N LYS A 348 30.17 -27.40 -10.59
CA LYS A 348 28.87 -28.09 -10.58
C LYS A 348 27.73 -27.07 -10.82
N PRO A 349 26.74 -27.38 -11.68
CA PRO A 349 25.63 -26.48 -11.96
C PRO A 349 24.91 -25.96 -10.70
N LYS A 350 24.77 -24.64 -10.62
CA LYS A 350 24.13 -23.90 -9.51
C LYS A 350 23.51 -22.59 -10.05
N PRO A 351 22.72 -21.83 -9.27
CA PRO A 351 22.33 -20.49 -9.68
C PRO A 351 23.55 -19.62 -10.00
N GLY A 352 23.52 -18.89 -11.12
CA GLY A 352 24.63 -18.08 -11.61
C GLY A 352 25.75 -18.87 -12.30
N CYS A 353 25.66 -20.19 -12.40
CA CYS A 353 26.68 -21.03 -13.04
C CYS A 353 26.02 -22.25 -13.68
N ASN A 354 25.69 -22.14 -14.97
CA ASN A 354 25.27 -23.26 -15.81
C ASN A 354 25.98 -23.20 -17.17
N ASN A 355 25.82 -24.28 -17.94
CA ASN A 355 26.30 -24.41 -19.32
C ASN A 355 25.14 -24.29 -20.31
N ASN A 356 25.45 -23.97 -21.57
CA ASN A 356 24.50 -23.73 -22.66
C ASN A 356 23.45 -22.69 -22.27
N THR A 357 23.90 -21.56 -21.71
CA THR A 357 23.09 -20.47 -21.17
C THR A 357 23.28 -19.15 -21.91
N CYS A 358 22.26 -18.29 -21.81
CA CYS A 358 22.23 -16.95 -22.39
C CYS A 358 22.68 -15.93 -21.33
N HIS A 359 23.58 -15.03 -21.70
CA HIS A 359 24.21 -14.08 -20.80
C HIS A 359 24.07 -12.65 -21.33
N THR A 360 24.01 -11.63 -20.48
CA THR A 360 23.97 -10.23 -20.91
C THR A 360 25.09 -9.40 -20.24
N LEU A 361 25.16 -8.11 -20.60
CA LEU A 361 26.03 -7.11 -19.98
C LEU A 361 25.23 -6.36 -18.91
N VAL A 362 25.60 -6.51 -17.64
CA VAL A 362 25.06 -5.69 -16.54
C VAL A 362 26.20 -5.09 -15.74
N GLY A 363 25.89 -4.12 -14.88
CA GLY A 363 26.88 -3.52 -14.00
C GLY A 363 26.26 -2.88 -12.77
N ASN A 364 27.12 -2.52 -11.83
CA ASN A 364 26.79 -1.72 -10.67
C ASN A 364 27.03 -0.23 -11.00
N PRO A 365 25.96 0.58 -11.09
CA PRO A 365 26.02 2.00 -11.47
C PRO A 365 26.53 2.91 -10.35
N VAL A 366 26.78 2.39 -9.15
CA VAL A 366 27.39 3.14 -8.02
C VAL A 366 28.92 3.16 -8.14
N ILE A 367 29.51 2.16 -8.79
CA ILE A 367 30.97 1.99 -8.96
C ILE A 367 31.38 1.80 -10.42
N THR A 368 30.48 2.13 -11.37
CA THR A 368 30.65 2.01 -12.82
C THR A 368 31.33 0.70 -13.28
N THR A 369 31.05 -0.39 -12.58
CA THR A 369 31.70 -1.69 -12.78
C THR A 369 30.73 -2.61 -13.49
N TYR A 370 31.11 -3.07 -14.68
CA TYR A 370 30.28 -3.94 -15.53
C TYR A 370 30.88 -5.34 -15.63
N THR A 371 30.04 -6.33 -15.93
CA THR A 371 30.47 -7.69 -16.25
C THR A 371 29.74 -8.22 -17.47
N PHE A 372 30.52 -8.84 -18.36
CA PHE A 372 30.03 -9.68 -19.45
C PHE A 372 29.84 -11.10 -18.89
N GLY A 373 29.00 -11.92 -19.53
CA GLY A 373 28.77 -13.29 -19.04
C GLY A 373 27.78 -13.38 -17.86
N ALA A 374 27.03 -12.33 -17.56
CA ALA A 374 26.02 -12.36 -16.50
C ALA A 374 24.81 -13.22 -16.93
N GLU A 375 24.63 -14.39 -16.30
CA GLU A 375 23.63 -15.40 -16.69
C GLU A 375 22.19 -14.89 -16.55
N LEU A 376 21.37 -15.05 -17.59
CA LEU A 376 19.93 -14.83 -17.49
C LEU A 376 19.22 -16.05 -16.87
N ALA A 377 18.26 -15.80 -15.99
CA ALA A 377 17.46 -16.83 -15.33
C ALA A 377 15.98 -16.41 -15.17
N GLU A 378 15.09 -17.39 -15.01
CA GLU A 378 13.71 -17.21 -14.55
C GLU A 378 13.59 -17.66 -13.09
N ASP A 379 12.84 -16.91 -12.28
CA ASP A 379 12.31 -17.38 -10.99
C ASP A 379 11.00 -16.64 -10.66
N VAL A 380 10.38 -16.95 -9.53
CA VAL A 380 9.26 -16.18 -8.97
C VAL A 380 9.76 -14.80 -8.55
N LEU A 381 9.06 -13.76 -9.01
CA LEU A 381 9.08 -12.41 -8.45
C LEU A 381 7.67 -12.05 -7.97
N ALA A 382 7.56 -11.31 -6.86
CA ALA A 382 6.29 -10.86 -6.32
C ALA A 382 6.36 -9.38 -5.86
N ILE A 383 5.38 -8.59 -6.28
CA ILE A 383 5.28 -7.15 -6.01
C ILE A 383 3.88 -6.80 -5.48
N GLY A 384 3.83 -5.91 -4.49
CA GLY A 384 2.61 -5.38 -3.90
C GLY A 384 2.71 -5.28 -2.38
N THR A 385 1.81 -4.49 -1.78
CA THR A 385 1.72 -4.33 -0.33
C THR A 385 0.75 -5.37 0.25
N SER A 386 1.24 -6.21 1.16
CA SER A 386 0.37 -6.96 2.08
C SER A 386 -0.28 -5.95 3.05
N PRO A 387 -1.60 -6.03 3.35
CA PRO A 387 -2.54 -7.11 3.02
C PRO A 387 -3.36 -6.89 1.74
N ILE A 388 -3.04 -5.89 0.91
CA ILE A 388 -3.93 -5.38 -0.15
C ILE A 388 -3.98 -6.35 -1.35
N VAL A 389 -2.89 -6.47 -2.12
CA VAL A 389 -2.71 -7.48 -3.18
C VAL A 389 -1.22 -7.75 -3.35
N LEU A 390 -0.83 -9.02 -3.41
CA LEU A 390 0.51 -9.45 -3.87
C LEU A 390 0.38 -10.05 -5.27
N VAL A 391 1.05 -9.46 -6.26
CA VAL A 391 1.05 -9.95 -7.65
C VAL A 391 2.36 -10.67 -7.93
N SER A 392 2.28 -11.96 -8.22
CA SER A 392 3.42 -12.81 -8.54
C SER A 392 3.56 -13.05 -10.05
N GLN A 393 4.77 -12.87 -10.57
CA GLN A 393 5.21 -13.37 -11.87
C GLN A 393 6.04 -14.65 -11.63
N PRO A 394 5.53 -15.87 -11.91
CA PRO A 394 6.25 -17.12 -11.62
C PRO A 394 7.44 -17.40 -12.55
N LYS A 395 7.64 -16.55 -13.55
CA LYS A 395 8.71 -16.60 -14.56
C LYS A 395 9.14 -15.17 -14.87
N PHE A 396 9.78 -14.53 -13.90
CA PHE A 396 10.38 -13.22 -14.08
C PHE A 396 11.81 -13.41 -14.52
N ILE A 397 12.18 -12.83 -15.67
CA ILE A 397 13.54 -12.94 -16.21
C ILE A 397 14.43 -11.93 -15.49
N PHE A 398 15.52 -12.40 -14.90
CA PHE A 398 16.48 -11.58 -14.18
C PHE A 398 17.91 -12.02 -14.52
N THR A 399 18.89 -11.23 -14.10
CA THR A 399 20.30 -11.50 -14.35
C THR A 399 21.01 -11.89 -13.06
N CYS A 400 21.63 -13.07 -13.06
CA CYS A 400 22.55 -13.53 -12.03
C CYS A 400 23.94 -12.91 -12.22
N VAL A 401 24.56 -12.49 -11.11
CA VAL A 401 25.97 -12.04 -11.06
C VAL A 401 26.69 -12.59 -9.82
N GLU A 402 28.01 -12.54 -9.87
CA GLU A 402 28.92 -12.77 -8.74
C GLU A 402 28.84 -11.65 -7.69
N SER A 403 29.17 -11.98 -6.44
CA SER A 403 29.03 -11.07 -5.29
C SER A 403 29.90 -9.81 -5.40
N TYR A 404 30.96 -9.80 -6.23
CA TYR A 404 31.79 -8.61 -6.42
C TYR A 404 31.04 -7.45 -7.08
N ILE A 405 29.97 -7.70 -7.84
CA ILE A 405 29.12 -6.66 -8.41
C ILE A 405 28.33 -5.92 -7.32
N MET A 406 28.05 -6.54 -6.17
CA MET A 406 27.31 -5.91 -5.06
C MET A 406 28.15 -4.95 -4.21
N LYS A 407 29.45 -4.76 -4.51
CA LYS A 407 30.34 -3.85 -3.77
C LYS A 407 29.79 -2.41 -3.75
N HIS A 408 29.92 -1.76 -2.59
CA HIS A 408 29.42 -0.40 -2.31
C HIS A 408 27.90 -0.19 -2.46
N LEU A 409 27.08 -1.24 -2.64
CA LEU A 409 25.64 -1.13 -2.40
C LEU A 409 25.36 -0.96 -0.90
N ALA A 410 24.18 -0.44 -0.56
CA ALA A 410 23.78 -0.24 0.83
C ALA A 410 23.75 -1.56 1.64
N LYS A 411 23.98 -1.47 2.96
CA LYS A 411 24.13 -2.67 3.82
C LYS A 411 22.88 -3.56 3.78
N GLY A 412 23.06 -4.80 3.34
CA GLY A 412 21.98 -5.79 3.24
C GLY A 412 21.17 -5.72 1.93
N VAL A 413 21.64 -4.97 0.93
CA VAL A 413 21.22 -5.09 -0.47
C VAL A 413 21.98 -6.23 -1.13
N THR A 414 21.29 -7.05 -1.93
CA THR A 414 21.88 -8.19 -2.68
C THR A 414 21.46 -8.17 -4.16
N GLY A 415 21.17 -6.99 -4.70
CA GLY A 415 20.79 -6.81 -6.09
C GLY A 415 20.49 -5.37 -6.48
N ILE A 416 20.21 -5.15 -7.77
CA ILE A 416 19.82 -3.87 -8.36
C ILE A 416 18.49 -4.03 -9.10
N ALA A 417 17.53 -3.13 -8.86
CA ALA A 417 16.22 -3.13 -9.51
C ALA A 417 16.23 -2.19 -10.72
N GLY A 418 16.28 -2.75 -11.93
CA GLY A 418 16.32 -2.01 -13.19
C GLY A 418 14.96 -1.62 -13.76
N PHE A 419 14.80 -0.34 -14.10
CA PHE A 419 13.59 0.24 -14.69
C PHE A 419 13.80 0.78 -16.12
N GLY A 420 14.86 0.34 -16.81
CA GLY A 420 15.33 0.90 -18.09
C GLY A 420 14.28 0.90 -19.19
N HIS A 421 14.16 2.00 -19.93
CA HIS A 421 13.01 2.21 -20.84
C HIS A 421 12.98 1.28 -22.06
N ASN A 422 14.15 0.88 -22.56
CA ASN A 422 14.32 0.18 -23.83
C ASN A 422 14.44 -1.36 -23.67
N SER A 423 14.59 -1.84 -22.43
CA SER A 423 14.80 -3.25 -22.11
C SER A 423 13.48 -3.99 -22.05
N THR A 424 13.39 -5.12 -22.73
CA THR A 424 12.27 -6.06 -22.57
C THR A 424 12.23 -6.72 -21.19
N ILE A 425 13.37 -6.80 -20.50
CA ILE A 425 13.52 -7.47 -19.19
C ILE A 425 13.62 -6.50 -17.99
N SER A 426 13.40 -5.20 -18.17
CA SER A 426 13.24 -4.28 -17.04
C SER A 426 11.89 -4.50 -16.35
N ILE A 427 11.80 -4.18 -15.05
CA ILE A 427 10.61 -4.40 -14.22
C ILE A 427 9.31 -3.83 -14.85
N PRO A 428 9.24 -2.57 -15.33
CA PRO A 428 8.01 -2.04 -15.95
C PRO A 428 7.62 -2.74 -17.25
N ASN A 429 8.57 -3.29 -18.00
CA ASN A 429 8.30 -3.94 -19.28
C ASN A 429 7.88 -5.40 -19.11
N GLN A 430 8.37 -6.10 -18.09
CA GLN A 430 7.92 -7.46 -17.77
C GLN A 430 6.55 -7.48 -17.07
N LEU A 431 6.30 -6.64 -16.05
CA LEU A 431 5.01 -6.63 -15.36
C LEU A 431 3.85 -6.27 -16.30
N ALA A 432 4.10 -5.40 -17.28
CA ALA A 432 3.14 -5.05 -18.33
C ALA A 432 2.86 -6.17 -19.36
N SER A 433 3.50 -7.34 -19.21
CA SER A 433 3.20 -8.54 -19.99
C SER A 433 2.29 -9.55 -19.25
N LEU A 434 1.99 -9.31 -17.96
CA LEU A 434 1.20 -10.23 -17.11
C LEU A 434 -0.31 -10.12 -17.34
N ASP A 435 -0.84 -8.89 -17.37
CA ASP A 435 -2.26 -8.56 -17.50
C ASP A 435 -2.35 -7.20 -18.20
N SER A 436 -3.34 -7.02 -19.09
CA SER A 436 -3.52 -5.80 -19.89
C SER A 436 -3.85 -4.54 -19.08
N LYS A 437 -4.18 -4.67 -17.78
CA LYS A 437 -4.29 -3.56 -16.82
C LYS A 437 -2.93 -2.94 -16.49
N PHE A 438 -1.85 -3.73 -16.50
CA PHE A 438 -0.51 -3.23 -16.23
C PHE A 438 0.07 -2.58 -17.48
N THR A 439 0.18 -1.25 -17.45
CA THR A 439 0.79 -0.49 -18.54
C THR A 439 2.30 -0.36 -18.35
N ARG A 440 3.03 -0.12 -19.44
CA ARG A 440 4.47 0.26 -19.42
C ARG A 440 4.66 1.71 -18.95
N LYS A 441 4.02 2.06 -17.85
CA LYS A 441 4.05 3.37 -17.20
C LYS A 441 4.38 3.16 -15.72
N PHE A 442 5.14 4.06 -15.12
CA PHE A 442 5.35 4.05 -13.67
C PHE A 442 5.59 5.46 -13.14
N GLY A 443 5.24 5.69 -11.88
CA GLY A 443 5.56 6.90 -11.12
C GLY A 443 6.56 6.60 -10.02
N ILE A 444 7.59 7.43 -9.85
CA ILE A 444 8.50 7.38 -8.69
C ILE A 444 8.31 8.64 -7.86
N CYS A 445 8.20 8.46 -6.54
CA CYS A 445 8.10 9.53 -5.56
C CYS A 445 9.02 9.18 -4.39
N LEU A 446 10.22 9.76 -4.37
CA LEU A 446 11.22 9.46 -3.35
C LEU A 446 10.97 10.33 -2.11
N SER A 447 11.08 9.77 -0.89
CA SER A 447 11.05 10.62 0.31
C SER A 447 12.44 11.15 0.64
N SER A 448 12.51 12.38 1.12
CA SER A 448 13.76 12.97 1.58
C SER A 448 14.26 12.41 2.92
N SER A 449 13.35 11.80 3.67
CA SER A 449 13.57 11.18 4.98
C SER A 449 14.15 9.76 4.85
N THR A 450 15.17 9.47 5.65
CA THR A 450 15.75 8.13 5.82
C THR A 450 14.95 7.25 6.78
N ARG A 451 13.87 7.78 7.39
CA ARG A 451 13.02 7.09 8.38
C ARG A 451 11.64 6.68 7.84
N SER A 452 11.32 7.05 6.60
CA SER A 452 10.01 6.82 6.00
C SER A 452 10.15 6.55 4.51
N SER A 453 9.65 5.42 4.04
CA SER A 453 9.69 5.06 2.62
C SER A 453 8.97 6.10 1.76
N GLY A 454 9.54 6.45 0.60
CA GLY A 454 8.76 6.85 -0.57
C GLY A 454 8.19 5.63 -1.30
N VAL A 455 7.83 5.80 -2.58
CA VAL A 455 7.08 4.81 -3.36
C VAL A 455 7.44 4.82 -4.85
N ILE A 456 7.39 3.64 -5.47
CA ILE A 456 7.20 3.48 -6.92
C ILE A 456 5.80 2.90 -7.16
N PHE A 457 5.03 3.58 -8.01
CA PHE A 457 3.73 3.14 -8.52
C PHE A 457 3.93 2.50 -9.90
N MET A 458 3.73 1.19 -10.05
CA MET A 458 3.78 0.51 -11.36
C MET A 458 2.41 0.52 -12.01
N GLY A 459 2.34 0.74 -13.32
CA GLY A 459 1.09 0.84 -14.06
C GLY A 459 0.54 2.27 -14.12
N SER A 460 -0.74 2.40 -14.45
CA SER A 460 -1.34 3.68 -14.76
C SER A 460 -1.70 4.52 -13.53
N SER A 461 -1.68 5.83 -13.73
CA SER A 461 -2.32 6.84 -12.89
C SER A 461 -3.85 6.63 -12.83
N PRO A 462 -4.57 7.04 -11.76
CA PRO A 462 -4.17 7.98 -10.70
C PRO A 462 -3.12 7.43 -9.73
N TYR A 463 -2.32 8.32 -9.13
CA TYR A 463 -1.36 7.98 -8.09
C TYR A 463 -1.71 8.75 -6.83
N TYR A 464 -2.21 8.04 -5.81
CA TYR A 464 -2.69 8.66 -4.58
C TYR A 464 -1.61 8.73 -3.50
N VAL A 465 -1.60 9.86 -2.78
CA VAL A 465 -1.05 9.97 -1.43
C VAL A 465 -2.14 10.50 -0.51
N TYR A 466 -2.00 10.24 0.79
CA TYR A 466 -3.02 10.46 1.81
C TYR A 466 -2.63 11.61 2.76
N ASN A 467 -3.57 12.00 3.63
CA ASN A 467 -3.40 13.06 4.64
C ASN A 467 -2.79 14.36 4.09
N PRO A 468 -3.43 15.07 3.13
CA PRO A 468 -4.77 14.81 2.56
C PRO A 468 -4.77 13.81 1.41
N MET A 469 -5.90 13.15 1.15
CA MET A 469 -6.08 12.26 -0.01
C MET A 469 -6.09 13.07 -1.31
N ILE A 470 -5.00 13.00 -2.08
CA ILE A 470 -4.86 13.69 -3.36
C ILE A 470 -4.20 12.79 -4.41
N ASP A 471 -4.61 12.96 -5.67
CA ASP A 471 -3.96 12.35 -6.83
C ASP A 471 -2.86 13.28 -7.33
N ILE A 472 -1.61 12.94 -6.99
CA ILE A 472 -0.40 13.72 -7.33
C ILE A 472 -0.08 13.69 -8.82
N SER A 473 -0.70 12.79 -9.61
CA SER A 473 -0.44 12.66 -11.06
C SER A 473 -1.16 13.68 -11.94
N LYS A 474 -2.02 14.54 -11.38
CA LYS A 474 -2.85 15.50 -12.14
C LYS A 474 -2.09 16.69 -12.71
N ASN A 475 -1.13 17.23 -11.96
CA ASN A 475 -0.45 18.50 -12.28
C ASN A 475 1.01 18.25 -12.67
N LEU A 476 1.21 17.66 -13.86
CA LEU A 476 2.52 17.25 -14.37
C LEU A 476 2.94 18.06 -15.60
N VAL A 477 4.18 18.56 -15.59
CA VAL A 477 4.85 19.14 -16.75
C VAL A 477 5.56 18.02 -17.51
N TYR A 478 5.13 17.75 -18.74
CA TYR A 478 5.72 16.70 -19.58
C TYR A 478 6.82 17.22 -20.51
N THR A 479 7.85 16.41 -20.73
CA THR A 479 8.84 16.56 -21.81
C THR A 479 9.11 15.21 -22.50
N PRO A 480 9.49 15.19 -23.79
CA PRO A 480 9.93 13.97 -24.46
C PRO A 480 11.18 13.38 -23.81
N LEU A 481 11.26 12.05 -23.82
CA LEU A 481 12.51 11.31 -23.65
C LEU A 481 13.29 11.35 -24.96
N VAL A 482 14.62 11.48 -24.85
CA VAL A 482 15.56 11.51 -25.97
C VAL A 482 16.40 10.23 -25.91
N GLY A 483 16.78 9.67 -27.05
CA GLY A 483 17.76 8.57 -27.12
C GLY A 483 19.17 9.11 -27.37
N ASN A 484 20.20 8.41 -26.89
CA ASN A 484 21.59 8.79 -27.14
C ASN A 484 22.14 7.99 -28.34
N PRO A 485 22.74 8.62 -29.37
CA PRO A 485 23.26 7.88 -30.52
C PRO A 485 24.39 6.89 -30.17
N MET A 486 25.08 7.06 -29.04
CA MET A 486 26.08 6.12 -28.51
C MET A 486 25.54 5.21 -27.40
N ASP A 487 24.23 4.89 -27.42
CA ASP A 487 23.56 3.91 -26.55
C ASP A 487 24.01 2.43 -26.74
N TRP A 488 25.29 2.19 -27.02
CA TRP A 488 25.83 0.83 -27.09
C TRP A 488 26.10 0.24 -25.70
N LEU A 489 26.58 1.06 -24.73
CA LEU A 489 26.82 0.68 -23.32
C LEU A 489 25.59 0.84 -22.41
N THR A 490 24.84 1.94 -22.53
CA THR A 490 23.75 2.28 -21.58
C THR A 490 22.39 2.60 -22.25
N PRO A 491 21.86 1.74 -23.17
CA PRO A 491 20.65 1.97 -23.99
C PRO A 491 19.30 2.16 -23.26
N MET A 492 19.36 2.40 -21.95
CA MET A 492 18.31 2.19 -20.96
C MET A 492 18.10 3.41 -20.05
N GLU A 493 19.07 4.33 -20.03
CA GLU A 493 19.11 5.52 -19.18
C GLU A 493 18.11 6.59 -19.62
N TYR A 494 17.58 7.36 -18.67
CA TYR A 494 16.51 8.32 -18.96
C TYR A 494 17.07 9.69 -19.30
N HIS A 495 17.17 10.00 -20.61
CA HIS A 495 17.63 11.29 -21.11
C HIS A 495 16.46 12.24 -21.47
N VAL A 496 16.66 13.53 -21.20
CA VAL A 496 15.73 14.63 -21.54
C VAL A 496 16.50 15.81 -22.14
N ASN A 497 15.82 16.65 -22.93
CA ASN A 497 16.39 17.89 -23.46
C ASN A 497 16.09 19.07 -22.52
N VAL A 498 17.13 19.67 -21.95
CA VAL A 498 17.10 20.95 -21.23
C VAL A 498 17.61 22.05 -22.18
N SER A 499 16.87 23.14 -22.34
CA SER A 499 17.25 24.25 -23.23
C SER A 499 17.86 25.46 -22.50
N SER A 500 17.53 25.66 -21.22
CA SER A 500 18.23 26.59 -20.32
C SER A 500 18.04 26.19 -18.86
N ILE A 501 18.88 26.77 -17.98
CA ILE A 501 18.65 26.79 -16.53
C ILE A 501 18.34 28.26 -16.17
N ARG A 502 17.34 28.49 -15.33
CA ARG A 502 17.06 29.82 -14.76
C ARG A 502 17.26 29.81 -13.25
N ILE A 503 17.74 30.93 -12.70
CA ILE A 503 17.87 31.15 -11.26
C ILE A 503 17.15 32.44 -10.89
N ALA A 504 16.28 32.37 -9.87
CA ALA A 504 15.37 33.47 -9.51
C ALA A 504 14.58 34.03 -10.73
N GLY A 505 14.26 33.15 -11.69
CA GLY A 505 13.56 33.48 -12.94
C GLY A 505 14.42 34.03 -14.09
N LYS A 506 15.71 34.35 -13.87
CA LYS A 506 16.63 34.85 -14.90
C LYS A 506 17.38 33.69 -15.56
N ASP A 507 17.47 33.66 -16.89
CA ASP A 507 18.26 32.65 -17.63
C ASP A 507 19.77 32.78 -17.29
N VAL A 508 20.41 31.65 -16.99
CA VAL A 508 21.86 31.54 -16.78
C VAL A 508 22.56 31.49 -18.15
N PRO A 509 23.65 32.27 -18.38
CA PRO A 509 24.43 32.17 -19.61
C PRO A 509 25.20 30.85 -19.64
N LEU A 510 24.74 29.90 -20.46
CA LEU A 510 25.31 28.57 -20.61
C LEU A 510 25.73 28.30 -22.06
N ASN A 511 26.79 27.51 -22.24
CA ASN A 511 27.10 26.96 -23.56
C ASN A 511 26.06 25.91 -23.95
N LYS A 512 25.20 26.26 -24.91
CA LYS A 512 24.07 25.44 -25.35
C LYS A 512 24.49 24.11 -26.00
N THR A 513 25.69 23.99 -26.55
CA THR A 513 26.14 22.72 -27.17
C THR A 513 26.29 21.59 -26.15
N LEU A 514 26.54 21.92 -24.88
CA LEU A 514 26.60 20.96 -23.77
C LEU A 514 25.22 20.47 -23.32
N LEU A 515 24.15 21.23 -23.61
CA LEU A 515 22.78 20.95 -23.17
C LEU A 515 22.02 20.02 -24.15
N SER A 516 22.43 20.00 -25.42
CA SER A 516 22.03 19.02 -26.43
C SER A 516 22.91 17.77 -26.36
N ILE A 517 22.36 16.60 -26.69
CA ILE A 517 23.17 15.41 -27.03
C ILE A 517 23.67 15.60 -28.48
N ASN A 518 24.96 15.38 -28.73
CA ASN A 518 25.55 15.44 -30.07
C ASN A 518 25.62 14.04 -30.73
N ASP A 519 26.08 13.96 -31.98
CA ASP A 519 26.18 12.70 -32.75
C ASP A 519 27.15 11.68 -32.14
N GLN A 520 28.05 12.12 -31.25
CA GLN A 520 28.98 11.30 -30.48
C GLN A 520 28.40 10.89 -29.11
N GLY A 521 27.14 11.23 -28.82
CA GLY A 521 26.48 10.90 -27.56
C GLY A 521 26.90 11.72 -26.35
N HIS A 522 27.75 12.73 -26.54
CA HIS A 522 28.18 13.66 -25.50
C HIS A 522 27.16 14.79 -25.31
N GLY A 523 27.07 15.33 -24.09
CA GLY A 523 26.12 16.39 -23.75
C GLY A 523 24.75 15.86 -23.30
N GLY A 524 23.76 16.76 -23.22
CA GLY A 524 22.40 16.42 -22.81
C GLY A 524 22.17 16.42 -21.30
N THR A 525 21.01 15.89 -20.90
CA THR A 525 20.63 15.70 -19.49
C THR A 525 20.14 14.27 -19.25
N ARG A 526 20.65 13.62 -18.20
CA ARG A 526 20.28 12.27 -17.73
C ARG A 526 19.64 12.34 -16.34
N ILE A 527 18.74 11.40 -16.01
CA ILE A 527 18.05 11.32 -14.71
C ILE A 527 18.44 10.01 -14.01
N SER A 528 18.98 10.09 -12.78
CA SER A 528 19.50 8.94 -12.05
C SER A 528 19.05 8.89 -10.58
N THR A 529 18.77 7.67 -10.11
CA THR A 529 18.59 7.32 -8.69
C THR A 529 19.87 6.81 -8.02
N THR A 530 20.95 6.59 -8.77
CA THR A 530 22.20 5.97 -8.29
C THR A 530 23.28 7.00 -7.99
N ILE A 531 23.10 8.23 -8.49
CA ILE A 531 23.91 9.41 -8.20
C ILE A 531 23.17 10.25 -7.15
N PRO A 532 23.73 10.50 -5.94
CA PRO A 532 22.98 11.16 -4.87
C PRO A 532 22.63 12.63 -5.13
N PHE A 533 23.54 13.42 -5.70
CA PHE A 533 23.38 14.86 -5.95
C PHE A 533 23.61 15.18 -7.42
N THR A 534 22.91 16.17 -7.97
CA THR A 534 23.05 16.53 -9.39
C THR A 534 24.49 16.92 -9.72
N ILE A 535 25.06 16.23 -10.71
CA ILE A 535 26.37 16.55 -11.28
C ILE A 535 26.15 17.46 -12.48
N LEU A 536 26.99 18.49 -12.58
CA LEU A 536 27.04 19.43 -13.70
C LEU A 536 28.47 19.46 -14.25
N HIS A 537 28.60 19.45 -15.58
CA HIS A 537 29.85 19.77 -16.26
C HIS A 537 30.39 21.11 -15.74
N THR A 538 31.69 21.21 -15.43
CA THR A 538 32.30 22.34 -14.70
C THR A 538 31.90 23.73 -15.20
N SER A 539 31.84 23.96 -16.51
CA SER A 539 31.40 25.27 -17.06
C SER A 539 29.92 25.60 -16.80
N ILE A 540 29.05 24.59 -16.71
CA ILE A 540 27.65 24.74 -16.29
C ILE A 540 27.60 24.94 -14.77
N TYR A 541 28.41 24.18 -14.01
CA TYR A 541 28.50 24.31 -12.56
C TYR A 541 28.88 25.72 -12.12
N GLU A 542 29.97 26.27 -12.66
CA GLU A 542 30.46 27.60 -12.29
C GLU A 542 29.46 28.71 -12.65
N ALA A 543 28.79 28.62 -13.79
CA ALA A 543 27.76 29.57 -14.19
C ALA A 543 26.51 29.50 -13.29
N VAL A 544 26.02 28.28 -12.98
CA VAL A 544 24.90 28.05 -12.05
C VAL A 544 25.25 28.50 -10.64
N LYS A 545 26.45 28.16 -10.15
CA LYS A 545 26.95 28.55 -8.83
C LYS A 545 27.04 30.07 -8.68
N THR A 546 27.64 30.75 -9.67
CA THR A 546 27.79 32.21 -9.67
C THR A 546 26.42 32.91 -9.72
N ALA A 547 25.51 32.46 -10.60
CA ALA A 547 24.17 33.02 -10.68
C ALA A 547 23.30 32.70 -9.44
N PHE A 548 23.56 31.60 -8.73
CA PHE A 548 22.94 31.29 -7.44
C PHE A 548 23.42 32.23 -6.33
N ILE A 549 24.73 32.40 -6.19
CA ILE A 549 25.32 33.30 -5.18
C ILE A 549 24.85 34.74 -5.42
N ASN A 550 24.89 35.22 -6.66
CA ASN A 550 24.43 36.57 -7.05
C ASN A 550 22.90 36.78 -6.95
N ALA A 551 22.15 35.73 -6.58
CA ALA A 551 20.70 35.81 -6.33
C ALA A 551 20.34 35.60 -4.84
N LEU A 552 21.30 35.26 -3.97
CA LEU A 552 21.08 35.22 -2.53
C LEU A 552 20.81 36.64 -1.98
N PRO A 553 20.00 36.78 -0.92
CA PRO A 553 19.84 38.05 -0.22
C PRO A 553 21.17 38.59 0.32
N GLU A 554 21.38 39.91 0.28
CA GLU A 554 22.65 40.58 0.63
C GLU A 554 23.12 40.30 2.08
N ASN A 555 22.21 39.94 2.99
CA ASN A 555 22.53 39.58 4.36
C ASN A 555 22.98 38.11 4.53
N VAL A 556 23.11 37.33 3.46
CA VAL A 556 23.55 35.92 3.49
C VAL A 556 25.06 35.84 3.30
N THR A 557 25.78 35.67 4.42
CA THR A 557 27.25 35.53 4.40
C THR A 557 27.67 34.19 3.81
N MET A 558 28.49 34.22 2.76
CA MET A 558 29.19 33.04 2.24
C MET A 558 30.21 32.51 3.26
N VAL A 559 30.45 31.20 3.28
CA VAL A 559 31.43 30.55 4.18
C VAL A 559 32.21 29.46 3.44
N ASP A 560 33.42 29.16 3.91
CA ASP A 560 34.24 28.08 3.36
C ASP A 560 33.52 26.72 3.44
N PRO A 561 33.53 25.90 2.38
CA PRO A 561 32.88 24.60 2.41
C PRO A 561 33.49 23.63 3.43
N PRO A 562 32.73 23.14 4.43
CA PRO A 562 33.23 22.14 5.37
C PRO A 562 33.39 20.75 4.73
N MET A 563 32.96 20.57 3.47
CA MET A 563 33.19 19.38 2.67
C MET A 563 33.58 19.75 1.24
N LYS A 564 34.70 19.22 0.75
CA LYS A 564 35.26 19.50 -0.59
C LYS A 564 34.33 19.22 -1.79
N ARG A 565 33.18 18.55 -1.59
CA ARG A 565 32.25 18.17 -2.67
C ARG A 565 31.24 19.25 -3.06
N PHE A 566 31.10 20.33 -2.30
CA PHE A 566 30.20 21.44 -2.62
C PHE A 566 31.01 22.73 -2.71
N GLY A 567 31.02 23.38 -3.88
CA GLY A 567 31.83 24.57 -4.17
C GLY A 567 31.22 25.90 -3.71
N ALA A 568 30.04 25.90 -3.08
CA ALA A 568 29.39 27.09 -2.53
C ALA A 568 28.59 26.75 -1.27
N CYS A 569 28.93 27.41 -0.17
CA CYS A 569 28.27 27.28 1.12
C CYS A 569 28.07 28.66 1.78
N PHE A 570 27.05 28.77 2.63
CA PHE A 570 26.64 30.02 3.27
C PHE A 570 26.01 29.80 4.65
N SER A 571 26.01 30.85 5.45
CA SER A 571 25.40 30.90 6.78
C SER A 571 23.89 30.69 6.70
N SER A 572 23.36 29.70 7.41
CA SER A 572 21.91 29.44 7.48
C SER A 572 21.15 30.43 8.38
N LYS A 573 21.86 31.26 9.16
CA LYS A 573 21.28 32.10 10.23
C LYS A 573 20.23 33.11 9.74
N ASN A 574 20.44 33.65 8.55
CA ASN A 574 19.55 34.65 7.94
C ASN A 574 18.60 34.02 6.90
N ILE A 575 18.56 32.70 6.79
CA ILE A 575 17.74 31.96 5.83
C ILE A 575 16.44 31.52 6.50
N ARG A 576 15.31 32.09 6.05
CA ARG A 576 13.99 31.64 6.48
C ARG A 576 13.74 30.20 6.01
N ILE A 577 13.00 29.41 6.79
CA ILE A 577 12.49 28.10 6.36
C ILE A 577 11.05 28.25 5.88
N THR A 578 10.74 27.62 4.74
CA THR A 578 9.41 27.55 4.14
C THR A 578 8.93 26.10 4.07
N ASN A 579 7.67 25.87 3.68
CA ASN A 579 7.14 24.52 3.45
C ASN A 579 7.96 23.73 2.41
N VAL A 580 8.59 24.40 1.43
CA VAL A 580 9.45 23.80 0.40
C VAL A 580 10.94 23.86 0.76
N GLY A 581 11.26 23.98 2.05
CA GLY A 581 12.62 24.07 2.58
C GLY A 581 13.15 25.51 2.65
N PRO A 582 14.48 25.70 2.71
CA PRO A 582 15.12 27.02 2.82
C PRO A 582 14.65 28.04 1.77
N ASP A 583 14.52 29.29 2.20
CA ASP A 583 14.10 30.43 1.37
C ASP A 583 15.30 30.97 0.58
N VAL A 584 15.66 30.23 -0.47
CA VAL A 584 16.82 30.49 -1.34
C VAL A 584 16.39 30.52 -2.81
N PRO A 585 17.21 31.06 -3.74
CA PRO A 585 16.86 31.15 -5.15
C PRO A 585 16.38 29.83 -5.75
N VAL A 586 15.17 29.86 -6.32
CA VAL A 586 14.62 28.73 -7.08
C VAL A 586 15.40 28.54 -8.37
N ILE A 587 15.63 27.27 -8.74
CA ILE A 587 16.32 26.86 -9.94
C ILE A 587 15.31 26.18 -10.87
N ASP A 588 15.09 26.72 -12.06
CA ASP A 588 14.22 26.09 -13.08
C ASP A 588 15.07 25.41 -14.15
N PHE A 589 14.90 24.10 -14.32
CA PHE A 589 15.32 23.40 -15.53
C PHE A 589 14.26 23.62 -16.61
N VAL A 590 14.58 24.38 -17.65
CA VAL A 590 13.67 24.62 -18.79
C VAL A 590 13.89 23.54 -19.84
N PHE A 591 12.84 22.79 -20.19
CA PHE A 591 12.92 21.72 -21.19
C PHE A 591 12.76 22.27 -22.62
N HIS A 592 12.16 21.51 -23.52
CA HIS A 592 11.95 21.82 -24.95
C HIS A 592 11.21 23.15 -25.26
N LYS A 593 10.61 23.84 -24.28
CA LYS A 593 9.96 25.15 -24.45
C LYS A 593 9.88 25.93 -23.12
N LYS A 594 9.83 27.27 -23.19
CA LYS A 594 9.83 28.16 -22.01
C LYS A 594 8.74 27.89 -20.96
N SER A 595 7.60 27.32 -21.36
CA SER A 595 6.48 26.95 -20.48
C SER A 595 6.53 25.52 -19.93
N ALA A 596 7.44 24.67 -20.43
CA ALA A 596 7.72 23.35 -19.87
C ALA A 596 9.03 23.42 -19.09
N PHE A 597 8.93 23.69 -17.79
CA PHE A 597 10.08 23.72 -16.88
C PHE A 597 9.75 22.97 -15.59
N TRP A 598 10.77 22.44 -14.94
CA TRP A 598 10.67 21.85 -13.60
C TRP A 598 11.43 22.72 -12.60
N ARG A 599 10.78 23.05 -11.48
CA ARG A 599 11.27 24.00 -10.47
C ARG A 599 11.79 23.29 -9.24
N ILE A 600 13.08 23.49 -8.96
CA ILE A 600 13.77 23.04 -7.76
C ILE A 600 13.70 24.18 -6.71
N TYR A 601 13.15 23.87 -5.54
CA TYR A 601 13.09 24.76 -4.37
C TYR A 601 14.20 24.44 -3.37
N GLY A 602 14.38 25.27 -2.34
CA GLY A 602 15.46 25.13 -1.34
C GLY A 602 15.64 23.72 -0.76
N GLY A 603 14.55 23.01 -0.46
CA GLY A 603 14.59 21.64 0.06
C GLY A 603 15.21 20.60 -0.89
N ASN A 604 15.42 20.95 -2.16
CA ASN A 604 16.07 20.13 -3.18
C ASN A 604 17.29 20.83 -3.83
N SER A 605 17.44 22.15 -3.72
CA SER A 605 18.57 22.91 -4.29
C SER A 605 19.72 23.13 -3.31
N VAL A 606 19.48 23.08 -2.00
CA VAL A 606 20.52 23.23 -0.97
C VAL A 606 20.43 22.12 0.07
N VAL A 607 21.56 21.84 0.73
CA VAL A 607 21.69 20.81 1.77
C VAL A 607 22.35 21.40 3.01
N GLN A 608 21.82 21.08 4.19
CA GLN A 608 22.39 21.51 5.47
C GLN A 608 23.54 20.56 5.83
N VAL A 609 24.75 21.11 5.97
CA VAL A 609 25.98 20.35 6.21
C VAL A 609 26.50 20.49 7.65
N SER A 610 26.04 21.53 8.36
CA SER A 610 26.21 21.69 9.80
C SER A 610 25.04 22.51 10.36
N LYS A 611 24.98 22.71 11.68
CA LYS A 611 23.92 23.52 12.32
C LYS A 611 23.74 24.89 11.64
N ASP A 612 24.85 25.59 11.39
CA ASP A 612 24.85 26.98 10.96
C ASP A 612 25.23 27.16 9.46
N VAL A 613 25.41 26.07 8.70
CA VAL A 613 25.89 26.10 7.30
C VAL A 613 25.03 25.26 6.35
N MET A 614 24.63 25.86 5.25
CA MET A 614 24.01 25.21 4.08
C MET A 614 24.92 25.33 2.86
N CYS A 615 24.82 24.38 1.93
CA CYS A 615 25.59 24.37 0.68
C CYS A 615 24.67 24.12 -0.53
N LEU A 616 25.07 24.62 -1.69
CA LEU A 616 24.44 24.32 -2.98
C LEU A 616 24.56 22.80 -3.27
N ALA A 617 23.44 22.10 -3.39
CA ALA A 617 23.36 20.63 -3.46
C ALA A 617 23.65 20.07 -4.87
N PHE A 618 24.66 20.66 -5.52
CA PHE A 618 25.12 20.35 -6.88
C PHE A 618 26.65 20.19 -6.85
N VAL A 619 27.19 19.33 -7.71
CA VAL A 619 28.62 19.03 -7.80
C VAL A 619 29.14 19.37 -9.19
N GLY A 620 30.26 20.09 -9.28
CA GLY A 620 30.97 20.33 -10.53
C GLY A 620 31.97 19.20 -10.80
N VAL A 621 31.95 18.64 -12.00
CA VAL A 621 32.89 17.60 -12.46
C VAL A 621 33.23 17.82 -13.93
N ASP A 622 34.50 17.61 -14.32
CA ASP A 622 34.93 17.58 -15.71
C ASP A 622 34.49 16.26 -16.38
N GLN A 623 33.21 16.19 -16.74
CA GLN A 623 32.59 15.05 -17.41
C GLN A 623 33.00 14.99 -18.88
N THR A 624 33.91 14.07 -19.22
CA THR A 624 34.36 13.81 -20.61
C THR A 624 33.50 12.77 -21.34
N TRP A 625 32.92 11.82 -20.61
CA TRP A 625 32.13 10.70 -21.15
C TRP A 625 30.70 10.62 -20.61
N GLU A 626 30.36 11.44 -19.61
CA GLU A 626 29.00 11.53 -19.08
C GLU A 626 28.21 12.69 -19.72
N PRO A 627 26.87 12.64 -19.71
CA PRO A 627 26.02 13.79 -20.05
C PRO A 627 26.31 14.99 -19.14
N SER A 628 26.38 16.19 -19.72
CA SER A 628 26.78 17.43 -19.02
C SER A 628 25.90 17.82 -17.82
N ILE A 629 24.74 17.20 -17.68
CA ILE A 629 23.84 17.30 -16.52
C ILE A 629 23.38 15.89 -16.17
N VAL A 630 23.72 15.40 -14.98
CA VAL A 630 23.18 14.15 -14.43
C VAL A 630 22.36 14.52 -13.20
N ILE A 631 21.04 14.58 -13.35
CA ILE A 631 20.10 14.91 -12.28
C ILE A 631 20.09 13.74 -11.28
N GLY A 632 20.55 14.03 -10.06
CA GLY A 632 20.71 13.07 -8.98
C GLY A 632 19.51 12.98 -8.05
N GLY A 633 19.49 11.93 -7.23
CA GLY A 633 18.38 11.54 -6.37
C GLY A 633 17.85 12.66 -5.44
N TYR A 634 18.73 13.49 -4.87
CA TYR A 634 18.36 14.59 -3.97
C TYR A 634 17.46 15.63 -4.62
N GLN A 635 17.58 15.84 -5.93
CA GLN A 635 16.67 16.70 -6.68
C GLN A 635 15.33 16.02 -7.00
N LEU A 636 15.26 14.68 -6.98
CA LEU A 636 14.04 13.90 -7.19
C LEU A 636 13.19 13.75 -5.91
N GLU A 637 13.79 13.95 -4.73
CA GLU A 637 13.13 13.84 -3.43
C GLU A 637 11.89 14.76 -3.33
N GLU A 638 10.79 14.23 -2.77
CA GLU A 638 9.53 14.93 -2.56
C GLU A 638 8.88 15.51 -3.84
N ASN A 639 9.26 14.98 -5.01
CA ASN A 639 8.65 15.23 -6.31
C ASN A 639 8.18 13.89 -6.92
N LEU A 640 7.10 13.93 -7.72
CA LEU A 640 6.63 12.80 -8.51
C LEU A 640 7.19 12.92 -9.93
N LEU A 641 7.94 11.90 -10.37
CA LEU A 641 8.34 11.72 -11.76
C LEU A 641 7.55 10.55 -12.36
N VAL A 642 6.92 10.76 -13.52
CA VAL A 642 6.06 9.78 -14.19
C VAL A 642 6.61 9.43 -15.57
N PHE A 643 7.10 8.21 -15.72
CA PHE A 643 7.67 7.68 -16.95
C PHE A 643 6.58 7.00 -17.77
N ASP A 644 6.28 7.53 -18.95
CA ASP A 644 5.28 7.02 -19.89
C ASP A 644 6.01 6.49 -21.13
N LEU A 645 6.44 5.23 -21.06
CA LEU A 645 7.34 4.61 -22.03
C LEU A 645 6.69 4.44 -23.43
N PRO A 646 5.40 4.04 -23.57
CA PRO A 646 4.72 3.99 -24.86
C PRO A 646 4.71 5.34 -25.60
N HIS A 647 4.56 6.45 -24.87
CA HIS A 647 4.57 7.79 -25.44
C HIS A 647 5.95 8.46 -25.41
N LYS A 648 7.01 7.73 -25.03
CA LYS A 648 8.39 8.22 -24.90
C LYS A 648 8.49 9.60 -24.22
N LYS A 649 7.85 9.76 -23.05
CA LYS A 649 7.83 11.03 -22.31
C LYS A 649 7.93 10.83 -20.80
N ILE A 650 8.41 11.84 -20.11
CA ILE A 650 8.41 11.92 -18.65
C ILE A 650 7.65 13.17 -18.18
N GLY A 651 6.83 13.01 -17.14
CA GLY A 651 6.10 14.09 -16.48
C GLY A 651 6.67 14.38 -15.09
N PHE A 652 6.92 15.64 -14.78
CA PHE A 652 7.41 16.11 -13.48
C PHE A 652 6.32 16.86 -12.73
N SER A 653 6.10 16.56 -11.45
CA SER A 653 5.34 17.44 -10.57
C SER A 653 6.18 18.63 -10.10
N SER A 654 5.54 19.60 -9.46
CA SER A 654 6.25 20.46 -8.51
C SER A 654 6.38 19.75 -7.15
N SER A 655 7.14 20.30 -6.20
CA SER A 655 7.36 19.67 -4.89
C SER A 655 6.03 19.43 -4.16
N LEU A 656 5.81 18.20 -3.69
CA LEU A 656 4.60 17.75 -2.99
C LEU A 656 4.35 18.54 -1.69
N LYS A 657 5.38 19.17 -1.12
CA LYS A 657 5.26 20.04 0.06
C LYS A 657 4.36 21.26 -0.19
N LEU A 658 4.26 21.75 -1.43
CA LEU A 658 3.31 22.81 -1.82
C LEU A 658 1.85 22.39 -1.61
N GLN A 659 1.58 21.08 -1.70
CA GLN A 659 0.27 20.46 -1.51
C GLN A 659 0.11 19.88 -0.09
N GLN A 660 0.95 20.32 0.87
CA GLN A 660 0.99 19.89 2.27
C GLN A 660 1.16 18.36 2.47
N THR A 661 1.65 17.67 1.44
CA THR A 661 1.84 16.22 1.44
C THR A 661 3.32 15.85 1.25
N SER A 662 3.60 14.56 1.16
CA SER A 662 4.94 13.99 0.98
C SER A 662 4.84 12.67 0.22
N CYS A 663 5.89 12.31 -0.50
CA CYS A 663 6.01 10.98 -1.10
C CYS A 663 5.89 9.84 -0.07
N SER A 664 6.10 10.12 1.21
CA SER A 664 5.95 9.14 2.31
C SER A 664 4.52 8.80 2.70
N LYS A 665 3.53 9.62 2.31
CA LYS A 665 2.12 9.43 2.70
C LYS A 665 1.34 8.52 1.72
N TYR A 666 2.01 7.63 1.00
CA TYR A 666 1.39 6.77 -0.03
C TYR A 666 0.58 5.58 0.52
N ASP A 667 0.72 5.28 1.81
CA ASP A 667 0.06 4.18 2.51
C ASP A 667 -0.80 4.75 3.65
N HIS A 668 -1.97 4.16 3.88
CA HIS A 668 -2.86 4.49 4.99
C HIS A 668 -2.47 3.77 6.30
N THR A 669 -1.65 2.73 6.23
CA THR A 669 -1.36 1.80 7.33
C THR A 669 -0.01 2.05 8.02
N SER A 670 0.88 2.82 7.39
CA SER A 670 2.21 3.19 7.89
C SER A 670 2.15 4.19 9.06
N LYS A 671 1.69 3.74 10.21
CA LYS A 671 1.80 4.48 11.47
C LYS A 671 3.27 4.62 11.89
N SER A 672 3.62 5.82 12.31
CA SER A 672 4.83 6.17 13.08
C SER A 672 4.79 5.64 14.50
#